data_AF-A0A9P6F971-F1
#
_entry.id   AF-A0A9P6F971-F1
#
_cell.length_a   1.000
_cell.length_b   1.000
_cell.length_c   1.000
_cell.angle_alpha   90.00
_cell.angle_beta   90.00
_cell.angle_gamma   90.00
#
_symmetry.space_group_name_H-M   'P 1'
#
loop_
_entity.id
_entity.type
_entity.pdbx_description
1 polymer ?
#
loop_
_entity_poly.entity_id
_entity_poly.type
_entity_poly.pdbx_seq_one_letter_code
_entity_poly.pdbx_strand_id
1 'polypeptide(L)'
;MPPHITNNNKRAPMISLFATAPLPDLNKSATNSPDSSPTLGALSISATPPPFTLAQECSIMDKGQDKLPNLPIPPLEQTLARYLDTVRPLTTDQEYERTVAAVKDFQGQGPSPKGLLPLGVNLDKRLREHASECEERGTSWLAEWWDDWAYFTHRDPSTFFVNYYFGFQDDPRMPTQTARAALLVSLALEFRQLIVTRTLTPDLARNAPFCMNMYQYLFNYSRIAGPSADSAVGFPAETNNHICVVRNGKFYIFETLHLPSKPSSVLSPREIMIQLERIKKMADDDKSSVPEIGILSTTHRDQAAKDRVTLFEAHTSNKAHMAKIETSMFVLCLDSSSPSTSEEFSRACWHGDGASRWFDKCFQLIVFANGRAGMNGEHSKMDATPTSRLCRFMIDEAQARNLPDFRNLNAEDLYECASALDKPQPLNFITSSALDRAIANAHVTFKETVDAHQMVPTEFKGYGKGLIKAFKMSPDAYVQMALQLAYYRKHGELVATYESAATRKYRHGRTETARSCSIESKAFCEAMDNPDMSLKARAAACRAAVARHAQYTAWAVDGQAVDRHLLGLRLIRRPEEEVPAMFQDPVFARTCRWRLSTSQISDDCFIAYGWGEVVPDGYGCAYMVKETELYFCVTSLGLGSKEFGQHIAEALEDMRFTFEEVRKIEKAEAAEAALAAAAAAAEAARVATEEREKTMAAAVANGEESTNMVLPMIDTTTPGFFGSGGVDLISRSPSPPSLSKPAPRTSLFFQKDDPVLRTALARNAMAMAQEKYWSGIDDIAFDDVTPGSPKAKTTRPQLPTNNSTSISASSASLLSNSSSSSASTQQGNRTRSSSQLMGGGGRPRSDSGAKRTFMAILMGEDSVLGRLRSRRANSNLSNSSNK
;
A
#
# COMPACT_ATOMS: atom_id res chain seq x y z
N MET A 1 5.03 77.09 -14.83
CA MET A 1 6.50 76.97 -14.91
C MET A 1 7.00 76.23 -13.65
N PRO A 2 8.16 75.54 -13.69
CA PRO A 2 8.26 74.12 -13.27
C PRO A 2 9.19 73.93 -12.04
N PRO A 3 9.99 72.84 -11.88
CA PRO A 3 9.70 71.38 -11.76
C PRO A 3 10.25 70.76 -10.43
N HIS A 4 10.01 69.46 -10.14
CA HIS A 4 11.06 68.42 -10.00
C HIS A 4 10.65 67.06 -9.38
N ILE A 5 11.23 66.04 -10.01
CA ILE A 5 11.21 64.58 -9.82
C ILE A 5 11.74 64.08 -8.46
N THR A 6 11.14 63.03 -7.88
CA THR A 6 11.80 61.74 -7.56
C THR A 6 10.82 60.65 -7.14
N ASN A 7 11.13 59.40 -7.49
CA ASN A 7 10.30 58.22 -7.26
C ASN A 7 11.23 57.05 -6.86
N ASN A 8 10.92 56.32 -5.79
CA ASN A 8 11.51 55.01 -5.50
C ASN A 8 10.81 54.32 -4.31
N ASN A 9 9.97 53.33 -4.61
CA ASN A 9 9.48 52.36 -3.62
C ASN A 9 10.32 51.08 -3.71
N LYS A 10 11.00 50.71 -2.62
CA LYS A 10 11.57 49.37 -2.41
C LYS A 10 11.15 48.87 -1.03
N ARG A 11 10.40 47.76 -0.98
CA ARG A 11 10.23 46.95 0.24
C ARG A 11 11.21 45.78 0.21
N ALA A 12 11.90 45.57 1.33
CA ALA A 12 12.74 44.41 1.59
C ALA A 12 11.92 43.29 2.27
N PRO A 13 12.35 42.01 2.22
CA PRO A 13 11.57 40.88 2.72
C PRO A 13 11.57 40.81 4.25
N MET A 14 10.46 40.33 4.85
CA MET A 14 10.39 40.03 6.28
C MET A 14 10.88 38.62 6.57
N ILE A 15 11.77 38.52 7.55
CA ILE A 15 12.26 37.27 8.15
C ILE A 15 11.23 36.81 9.20
N SER A 16 10.81 35.55 9.14
CA SER A 16 9.94 34.95 10.16
C SER A 16 10.77 34.45 11.35
N LEU A 17 10.54 35.03 12.53
CA LEU A 17 11.12 34.59 13.80
C LEU A 17 10.27 33.47 14.42
N PHE A 18 10.82 32.26 14.47
CA PHE A 18 10.26 31.18 15.30
C PHE A 18 10.62 31.41 16.77
N ALA A 19 9.62 31.46 17.64
CA ALA A 19 9.81 31.51 19.09
C ALA A 19 9.74 30.10 19.69
N THR A 20 10.89 29.49 19.95
CA THR A 20 11.00 28.29 20.79
C THR A 20 11.06 28.68 22.26
N ALA A 21 10.04 28.32 23.05
CA ALA A 21 10.06 28.45 24.50
C ALA A 21 10.64 27.17 25.15
N PRO A 22 11.71 27.25 25.96
CA PRO A 22 12.23 26.11 26.71
C PRO A 22 11.41 25.86 28.00
N LEU A 23 11.41 24.61 28.47
CA LEU A 23 10.88 24.22 29.78
C LEU A 23 11.73 24.79 30.93
N PRO A 24 11.18 24.99 32.15
CA PRO A 24 11.93 25.60 33.25
C PRO A 24 12.90 24.62 33.92
N ASP A 25 14.11 25.09 34.17
CA ASP A 25 15.16 24.35 34.88
C ASP A 25 14.99 24.48 36.40
N LEU A 26 14.69 23.36 37.07
CA LEU A 26 14.48 23.28 38.52
C LEU A 26 15.80 23.06 39.26
N ASN A 27 16.70 24.05 39.26
CA ASN A 27 17.83 24.12 40.20
C ASN A 27 18.43 25.53 40.35
N LYS A 28 17.88 26.34 41.28
CA LYS A 28 18.58 27.54 41.81
C LYS A 28 18.33 27.80 43.31
N SER A 29 19.22 27.23 44.12
CA SER A 29 19.82 27.87 45.31
C SER A 29 21.15 27.15 45.60
N ALA A 30 22.25 27.78 45.98
CA ALA A 30 22.43 29.11 46.54
C ALA A 30 23.70 29.84 46.02
N THR A 31 23.91 31.05 46.51
CA THR A 31 24.92 32.04 46.07
C THR A 31 26.22 31.98 46.87
N ASN A 32 27.38 32.13 46.20
CA ASN A 32 28.45 33.13 46.49
C ASN A 32 29.84 32.70 46.00
N SER A 33 30.55 33.65 45.37
CA SER A 33 31.98 33.63 45.00
C SER A 33 32.85 34.25 46.13
N PRO A 34 34.18 34.45 46.01
CA PRO A 34 35.13 34.05 44.95
C PRO A 34 36.46 33.41 45.45
N ASP A 35 37.34 33.01 44.51
CA ASP A 35 38.68 33.60 44.25
C ASP A 35 39.88 32.64 43.99
N SER A 36 40.79 33.10 43.12
CA SER A 36 42.18 32.69 42.88
C SER A 36 42.58 31.27 42.36
N SER A 37 43.38 31.29 41.29
CA SER A 37 44.33 30.26 40.78
C SER A 37 45.59 30.13 41.71
N PRO A 38 46.52 29.13 41.62
CA PRO A 38 47.00 28.48 40.38
C PRO A 38 47.50 26.99 40.46
N THR A 39 48.10 26.56 39.33
CA THR A 39 48.83 25.32 38.99
C THR A 39 49.62 24.55 40.06
N LEU A 40 49.64 23.20 39.96
CA LEU A 40 50.84 22.37 39.66
C LEU A 40 50.58 20.83 39.69
N GLY A 41 51.43 20.06 39.00
CA GLY A 41 51.81 18.70 39.40
C GLY A 41 51.19 17.53 38.62
N ALA A 42 52.00 16.85 37.80
CA ALA A 42 51.63 15.60 37.14
C ALA A 42 52.04 14.36 37.98
N LEU A 43 51.22 13.30 37.94
CA LEU A 43 51.65 11.95 38.27
C LEU A 43 50.99 10.96 37.29
N SER A 44 51.80 10.29 36.49
CA SER A 44 51.35 9.22 35.59
C SER A 44 51.28 7.88 36.34
N ILE A 45 50.19 7.14 36.18
CA ILE A 45 50.21 5.69 36.38
C ILE A 45 49.68 5.04 35.10
N SER A 46 50.51 4.16 34.54
CA SER A 46 50.26 3.43 33.29
C SER A 46 49.31 2.26 33.52
N ALA A 47 48.23 2.22 32.73
CA ALA A 47 47.56 0.98 32.33
C ALA A 47 46.65 1.30 31.13
N THR A 48 47.19 1.22 29.91
CA THR A 48 46.36 1.20 28.70
C THR A 48 45.70 -0.17 28.57
N PRO A 49 44.36 -0.28 28.57
CA PRO A 49 43.71 -1.40 27.91
C PRO A 49 44.06 -1.34 26.42
N PRO A 50 44.14 -2.48 25.70
CA PRO A 50 44.25 -2.41 24.25
C PRO A 50 43.03 -1.65 23.70
N PRO A 51 43.18 -0.84 22.64
CA PRO A 51 42.02 -0.26 22.00
C PRO A 51 41.15 -1.41 21.50
N PHE A 52 39.95 -1.54 22.06
CA PHE A 52 38.85 -2.19 21.35
C PHE A 52 38.57 -1.31 20.14
N THR A 53 39.27 -1.57 19.05
CA THR A 53 38.77 -1.27 17.72
C THR A 53 37.48 -2.06 17.58
N LEU A 54 36.37 -1.39 17.92
CA LEU A 54 35.07 -1.71 17.37
C LEU A 54 35.29 -1.75 15.85
N ALA A 55 35.38 -2.97 15.31
CA ALA A 55 35.29 -3.16 13.88
C ALA A 55 34.01 -2.44 13.46
N GLN A 56 34.14 -1.51 12.53
CA GLN A 56 33.06 -0.66 12.07
C GLN A 56 32.00 -1.58 11.44
N GLU A 57 31.03 -2.03 12.25
CA GLU A 57 30.11 -3.09 11.86
C GLU A 57 29.35 -2.61 10.63
N CYS A 58 29.65 -3.25 9.49
CA CYS A 58 29.18 -2.79 8.21
C CYS A 58 27.67 -3.03 8.14
N SER A 59 26.92 -1.94 8.36
CA SER A 59 25.46 -1.91 8.28
C SER A 59 24.99 -2.66 7.04
N ILE A 60 24.28 -3.76 7.27
CA ILE A 60 23.79 -4.65 6.20
C ILE A 60 22.76 -3.88 5.36
N MET A 61 21.92 -3.08 6.01
CA MET A 61 20.86 -2.28 5.40
C MET A 61 21.40 -1.15 4.52
N ASP A 62 22.56 -0.59 4.86
CA ASP A 62 23.18 0.49 4.08
C ASP A 62 24.02 0.00 2.90
N LYS A 63 24.18 -1.32 2.73
CA LYS A 63 24.99 -1.92 1.67
C LYS A 63 24.49 -1.49 0.28
N GLY A 64 25.27 -0.64 -0.38
CA GLY A 64 24.98 -0.13 -1.72
C GLY A 64 24.04 1.08 -1.76
N GLN A 65 23.61 1.63 -0.61
CA GLN A 65 22.83 2.87 -0.56
C GLN A 65 23.66 4.08 -1.01
N ASP A 66 24.96 4.06 -0.70
CA ASP A 66 25.97 5.01 -1.16
C ASP A 66 26.03 5.12 -2.69
N LYS A 67 25.82 3.99 -3.38
CA LYS A 67 25.92 3.84 -4.85
C LYS A 67 24.61 4.05 -5.59
N LEU A 68 23.53 4.42 -4.89
CA LEU A 68 22.26 4.70 -5.55
C LEU A 68 22.37 5.94 -6.44
N PRO A 69 21.98 5.86 -7.72
CA PRO A 69 21.93 7.02 -8.60
C PRO A 69 20.88 8.04 -8.13
N ASN A 70 21.08 9.30 -8.45
CA ASN A 70 20.11 10.36 -8.18
C ASN A 70 18.91 10.24 -9.12
N LEU A 71 17.73 10.68 -8.67
CA LEU A 71 16.49 10.61 -9.46
C LEU A 71 16.61 11.53 -10.68
N PRO A 72 16.58 11.02 -11.93
CA PRO A 72 16.84 11.82 -13.11
C PRO A 72 15.73 12.85 -13.37
N ILE A 73 16.08 13.92 -14.08
CA ILE A 73 15.13 14.80 -14.76
C ILE A 73 15.27 14.53 -16.27
N PRO A 74 14.24 13.97 -16.93
CA PRO A 74 14.25 13.70 -18.36
C PRO A 74 14.53 14.95 -19.20
N PRO A 75 14.97 14.83 -20.47
CA PRO A 75 14.98 15.96 -21.39
C PRO A 75 13.57 16.56 -21.54
N LEU A 76 13.47 17.89 -21.57
CA LEU A 76 12.19 18.60 -21.69
C LEU A 76 11.45 18.17 -22.97
N GLU A 77 12.14 18.13 -24.11
CA GLU A 77 11.58 17.69 -25.39
C GLU A 77 11.00 16.26 -25.33
N GLN A 78 11.72 15.33 -24.72
CA GLN A 78 11.28 13.94 -24.52
C GLN A 78 10.00 13.87 -23.67
N THR A 79 9.94 14.70 -22.63
CA THR A 79 8.79 14.78 -21.71
C THR A 79 7.56 15.28 -22.44
N LEU A 80 7.71 16.34 -23.24
CA LEU A 80 6.62 17.01 -23.94
C LEU A 80 6.11 16.20 -25.14
N ALA A 81 7.00 15.50 -25.87
CA ALA A 81 6.59 14.54 -26.89
C ALA A 81 5.76 13.38 -26.29
N ARG A 82 6.24 12.77 -25.20
CA ARG A 82 5.49 11.71 -24.49
C ARG A 82 4.20 12.21 -23.85
N TYR A 83 4.14 13.48 -23.44
CA TYR A 83 2.90 14.08 -22.93
C TYR A 83 1.85 14.10 -24.05
N LEU A 84 2.20 14.61 -25.24
CA LEU A 84 1.31 14.62 -26.41
C LEU A 84 0.82 13.22 -26.81
N ASP A 85 1.70 12.20 -26.80
CA ASP A 85 1.30 10.79 -27.01
C ASP A 85 0.16 10.35 -26.07
N THR A 86 0.22 10.76 -24.79
CA THR A 86 -0.76 10.39 -23.76
C THR A 86 -2.01 11.26 -23.76
N VAL A 87 -1.92 12.47 -24.33
CA VAL A 87 -3.06 13.36 -24.55
C VAL A 87 -3.93 12.84 -25.70
N ARG A 88 -3.31 12.40 -26.80
CA ARG A 88 -4.00 12.04 -28.05
C ARG A 88 -5.23 11.11 -27.90
N PRO A 89 -5.23 10.02 -27.12
CA PRO A 89 -6.42 9.17 -26.97
C PRO A 89 -7.59 9.86 -26.24
N LEU A 90 -7.29 10.89 -25.42
CA LEU A 90 -8.20 11.61 -24.53
C LEU A 90 -8.71 12.95 -25.12
N THR A 91 -8.50 13.20 -26.41
CA THR A 91 -8.83 14.48 -27.08
C THR A 91 -9.52 14.29 -28.41
N THR A 92 -10.37 15.25 -28.78
CA THR A 92 -10.74 15.49 -30.19
C THR A 92 -9.55 16.08 -30.97
N ASP A 93 -9.62 16.11 -32.31
CA ASP A 93 -8.58 16.73 -33.14
C ASP A 93 -8.37 18.22 -32.80
N GLN A 94 -9.45 18.99 -32.64
CA GLN A 94 -9.39 20.41 -32.32
C GLN A 94 -8.76 20.68 -30.94
N GLU A 95 -9.07 19.85 -29.93
CA GLU A 95 -8.43 19.93 -28.62
C GLU A 95 -6.94 19.58 -28.72
N TYR A 96 -6.60 18.51 -29.45
CA TYR A 96 -5.22 18.06 -29.63
C TYR A 96 -4.36 19.13 -30.31
N GLU A 97 -4.86 19.77 -31.38
CA GLU A 97 -4.17 20.87 -32.07
C GLU A 97 -3.89 22.06 -31.15
N ARG A 98 -4.85 22.42 -30.28
CA ARG A 98 -4.65 23.46 -29.26
C ARG A 98 -3.56 23.06 -28.25
N THR A 99 -3.59 21.83 -27.73
CA THR A 99 -2.56 21.34 -26.81
C THR A 99 -1.18 21.29 -27.48
N VAL A 100 -1.09 20.88 -28.75
CA VAL A 100 0.16 20.89 -29.53
C VAL A 100 0.69 22.33 -29.68
N ALA A 101 -0.16 23.31 -29.94
CA ALA A 101 0.24 24.72 -30.00
C ALA A 101 0.76 25.22 -28.65
N ALA A 102 0.07 24.93 -27.54
CA ALA A 102 0.48 25.31 -26.19
C ALA A 102 1.80 24.64 -25.76
N VAL A 103 2.03 23.38 -26.15
CA VAL A 103 3.30 22.67 -25.91
C VAL A 103 4.45 23.27 -26.73
N LYS A 104 4.22 23.63 -28.00
CA LYS A 104 5.22 24.31 -28.84
C LYS A 104 5.59 25.68 -28.29
N ASP A 105 4.62 26.43 -27.80
CA ASP A 105 4.88 27.71 -27.12
C ASP A 105 5.73 27.52 -25.85
N PHE A 106 5.37 26.54 -25.02
CA PHE A 106 6.14 26.17 -23.82
C PHE A 106 7.59 25.75 -24.12
N GLN A 107 7.83 25.10 -25.27
CA GLN A 107 9.17 24.77 -25.80
C GLN A 107 9.93 25.98 -26.36
N GLY A 108 9.28 27.11 -26.62
CA GLY A 108 9.88 28.27 -27.28
C GLY A 108 9.84 28.25 -28.80
N GLN A 109 9.01 27.39 -29.39
CA GLN A 109 8.75 27.35 -30.83
C GLN A 109 7.57 28.28 -31.22
N GLY A 110 6.97 28.98 -30.25
CA GLY A 110 5.97 30.03 -30.43
C GLY A 110 6.57 31.44 -30.61
N PRO A 111 5.74 32.46 -30.89
CA PRO A 111 6.17 33.85 -31.10
C PRO A 111 6.55 34.54 -29.77
N SER A 112 7.73 34.20 -29.25
CA SER A 112 8.25 34.76 -27.98
C SER A 112 8.73 36.22 -28.12
N PRO A 113 8.49 37.10 -27.12
CA PRO A 113 9.09 38.44 -27.06
C PRO A 113 10.62 38.40 -27.10
N LYS A 114 11.23 39.25 -27.92
CA LYS A 114 12.70 39.29 -28.08
C LYS A 114 13.41 39.59 -26.76
N GLY A 115 14.22 38.63 -26.29
CA GLY A 115 15.21 38.85 -25.23
C GLY A 115 15.06 37.98 -23.96
N LEU A 116 14.04 37.14 -23.86
CA LEU A 116 13.85 36.21 -22.73
C LEU A 116 13.91 34.75 -23.20
N LEU A 117 14.37 33.85 -22.32
CA LEU A 117 14.23 32.41 -22.53
C LEU A 117 12.73 32.04 -22.52
N PRO A 118 12.30 31.09 -23.36
CA PRO A 118 10.97 30.50 -23.26
C PRO A 118 10.68 29.98 -21.85
N LEU A 119 9.47 30.20 -21.35
CA LEU A 119 9.14 29.97 -19.95
C LEU A 119 9.40 28.50 -19.53
N GLY A 120 9.05 27.52 -20.36
CA GLY A 120 9.33 26.10 -20.08
C GLY A 120 10.81 25.75 -20.01
N VAL A 121 11.64 26.35 -20.88
CA VAL A 121 13.10 26.18 -20.85
C VAL A 121 13.72 26.82 -19.61
N ASN A 122 13.17 27.95 -19.15
CA ASN A 122 13.60 28.58 -17.90
C ASN A 122 13.24 27.72 -16.67
N LEU A 123 12.03 27.16 -16.64
CA LEU A 123 11.57 26.27 -15.56
C LEU A 123 12.38 24.97 -15.52
N ASP A 124 12.70 24.34 -16.67
CA ASP A 124 13.55 23.15 -16.74
C ASP A 124 14.97 23.43 -16.22
N LYS A 125 15.57 24.57 -16.60
CA LYS A 125 16.88 24.99 -16.07
C LYS A 125 16.84 25.11 -14.54
N ARG A 126 15.84 25.79 -13.99
CA ARG A 126 15.70 25.99 -12.54
C ARG A 126 15.40 24.70 -11.78
N LEU A 127 14.66 23.78 -12.40
CA LEU A 127 14.41 22.46 -11.83
C LEU A 127 15.71 21.63 -11.74
N ARG A 128 16.60 21.76 -12.74
CA ARG A 128 17.94 21.13 -12.71
C ARG A 128 18.88 21.78 -11.70
N GLU A 129 18.80 23.10 -11.50
CA GLU A 129 19.51 23.82 -10.44
C GLU A 129 19.07 23.32 -9.05
N HIS A 130 17.75 23.30 -8.78
CA HIS A 130 17.15 22.73 -7.57
C HIS A 130 17.53 21.24 -7.36
N ALA A 131 17.63 20.47 -8.45
CA ALA A 131 18.08 19.08 -8.34
C ALA A 131 19.54 18.98 -7.90
N SER A 132 20.45 19.79 -8.46
CA SER A 132 21.85 19.85 -8.00
C SER A 132 21.93 20.20 -6.51
N GLU A 133 21.17 21.18 -6.04
CA GLU A 133 21.09 21.55 -4.62
C GLU A 133 20.55 20.40 -3.73
N CYS A 134 19.59 19.61 -4.24
CA CYS A 134 19.08 18.43 -3.54
C CYS A 134 20.10 17.28 -3.51
N GLU A 135 20.86 17.08 -4.59
CA GLU A 135 21.92 16.08 -4.66
C GLU A 135 23.06 16.38 -3.67
N GLU A 136 23.44 17.65 -3.52
CA GLU A 136 24.38 18.12 -2.49
C GLU A 136 23.87 17.86 -1.06
N ARG A 137 22.55 18.01 -0.83
CA ARG A 137 21.88 17.61 0.42
C ARG A 137 21.68 16.10 0.57
N GLY A 138 22.07 15.28 -0.41
CA GLY A 138 21.94 13.83 -0.39
C GLY A 138 20.50 13.31 -0.53
N THR A 139 19.60 14.11 -1.11
CA THR A 139 18.17 13.76 -1.32
C THR A 139 17.79 13.82 -2.81
N SER A 140 16.58 13.38 -3.16
CA SER A 140 16.05 13.58 -4.52
C SER A 140 15.36 14.94 -4.62
N TRP A 141 15.41 15.55 -5.81
CA TRP A 141 14.74 16.81 -6.14
C TRP A 141 13.22 16.78 -5.89
N LEU A 142 12.65 15.58 -5.86
CA LEU A 142 11.22 15.33 -5.75
C LEU A 142 10.76 15.01 -4.32
N ALA A 143 11.59 14.40 -3.46
CA ALA A 143 11.10 13.76 -2.23
C ALA A 143 10.33 14.71 -1.30
N GLU A 144 10.91 15.86 -0.96
CA GLU A 144 10.30 16.85 -0.06
C GLU A 144 8.99 17.40 -0.67
N TRP A 145 9.03 17.82 -1.93
CA TRP A 145 7.85 18.28 -2.66
C TRP A 145 6.76 17.22 -2.79
N TRP A 146 7.11 15.95 -2.99
CA TRP A 146 6.14 14.87 -3.11
C TRP A 146 5.46 14.60 -1.78
N ASP A 147 6.21 14.58 -0.68
CA ASP A 147 5.67 14.41 0.66
C ASP A 147 4.70 15.55 1.03
N ASP A 148 5.12 16.80 0.78
CA ASP A 148 4.32 18.00 1.08
C ASP A 148 3.08 18.13 0.19
N TRP A 149 3.27 18.18 -1.13
CA TRP A 149 2.21 18.47 -2.10
C TRP A 149 1.19 17.33 -2.23
N ALA A 150 1.63 16.08 -2.16
CA ALA A 150 0.72 14.95 -2.36
C ALA A 150 -0.07 14.56 -1.10
N TYR A 151 0.45 14.89 0.10
CA TYR A 151 -0.11 14.37 1.35
C TYR A 151 -0.30 15.39 2.46
N PHE A 152 0.69 16.23 2.77
CA PHE A 152 0.59 17.10 3.95
C PHE A 152 -0.26 18.34 3.71
N THR A 153 -0.20 18.96 2.52
CA THR A 153 -1.09 20.05 2.12
C THR A 153 -2.44 19.56 1.58
N HIS A 154 -2.57 18.26 1.26
CA HIS A 154 -3.87 17.63 1.00
C HIS A 154 -4.67 17.52 2.31
N ARG A 155 -5.93 18.00 2.29
CA ARG A 155 -6.72 18.27 3.50
C ARG A 155 -7.91 17.32 3.71
N ASP A 156 -8.19 16.42 2.79
CA ASP A 156 -9.29 15.46 2.95
C ASP A 156 -8.95 14.36 3.98
N PRO A 157 -9.96 13.67 4.55
CA PRO A 157 -9.77 12.56 5.50
C PRO A 157 -8.72 11.51 5.09
N SER A 158 -7.63 11.39 5.86
CA SER A 158 -6.58 10.39 5.57
C SER A 158 -7.12 8.95 5.53
N THR A 159 -8.11 8.61 6.36
CA THR A 159 -8.74 7.28 6.41
C THR A 159 -9.17 6.72 5.04
N PHE A 160 -9.74 7.57 4.18
CA PHE A 160 -10.24 7.17 2.86
C PHE A 160 -9.30 7.61 1.74
N PHE A 161 -8.77 8.85 1.85
CA PHE A 161 -8.07 9.52 0.77
C PHE A 161 -6.53 9.45 0.86
N VAL A 162 -5.97 8.74 1.85
CA VAL A 162 -4.51 8.54 1.98
C VAL A 162 -4.17 7.09 2.36
N ASN A 163 -4.88 6.53 3.33
CA ASN A 163 -4.56 5.24 3.92
C ASN A 163 -5.01 4.07 3.03
N TYR A 164 -4.18 3.03 2.99
CA TYR A 164 -4.45 1.76 2.32
C TYR A 164 -4.51 0.62 3.35
N TYR A 165 -5.06 -0.53 2.96
CA TYR A 165 -5.12 -1.71 3.81
C TYR A 165 -4.63 -2.99 3.12
N PHE A 166 -4.14 -3.94 3.92
CA PHE A 166 -3.90 -5.32 3.54
C PHE A 166 -4.69 -6.25 4.46
N GLY A 167 -5.35 -7.25 3.90
CA GLY A 167 -5.94 -8.38 4.63
C GLY A 167 -5.09 -9.63 4.44
N PHE A 168 -4.67 -10.25 5.54
CA PHE A 168 -3.71 -11.36 5.52
C PHE A 168 -4.40 -12.71 5.31
N GLN A 169 -3.70 -13.67 4.71
CA GLN A 169 -4.08 -15.09 4.76
C GLN A 169 -4.36 -15.54 6.20
N ASP A 170 -5.30 -16.47 6.40
CA ASP A 170 -5.59 -17.00 7.73
C ASP A 170 -4.63 -18.10 8.19
N ASP A 171 -4.29 -18.09 9.48
CA ASP A 171 -3.49 -19.13 10.12
C ASP A 171 -4.38 -20.03 10.98
N PRO A 172 -4.79 -21.22 10.50
CA PRO A 172 -5.69 -22.12 11.24
C PRO A 172 -5.06 -22.66 12.52
N ARG A 173 -3.74 -22.53 12.70
CA ARG A 173 -3.04 -22.94 13.92
C ARG A 173 -3.24 -21.93 15.06
N MET A 174 -3.69 -20.70 14.75
CA MET A 174 -3.89 -19.58 15.67
C MET A 174 -5.36 -19.11 15.74
N PRO A 175 -6.28 -19.93 16.28
CA PRO A 175 -7.73 -19.65 16.27
C PRO A 175 -8.16 -18.54 17.26
N THR A 176 -7.28 -18.10 18.17
CA THR A 176 -7.60 -17.08 19.17
C THR A 176 -6.94 -15.75 18.81
N GLN A 177 -7.76 -14.69 18.74
CA GLN A 177 -7.35 -13.30 18.52
C GLN A 177 -6.05 -12.90 19.23
N THR A 178 -5.96 -13.14 20.54
CA THR A 178 -4.85 -12.73 21.41
C THR A 178 -3.55 -13.47 21.12
N ALA A 179 -3.59 -14.78 20.89
CA ALA A 179 -2.41 -15.55 20.47
C ALA A 179 -1.91 -15.13 19.07
N ARG A 180 -2.82 -14.91 18.11
CA ARG A 180 -2.43 -14.44 16.77
C ARG A 180 -1.85 -13.03 16.82
N ALA A 181 -2.48 -12.13 17.56
CA ALA A 181 -1.98 -10.77 17.78
C ALA A 181 -0.61 -10.79 18.47
N ALA A 182 -0.41 -11.62 19.49
CA ALA A 182 0.87 -11.72 20.18
C ALA A 182 2.01 -12.23 19.29
N LEU A 183 1.74 -13.22 18.42
CA LEU A 183 2.72 -13.67 17.43
C LEU A 183 3.05 -12.55 16.43
N LEU A 184 2.05 -11.92 15.82
CA LEU A 184 2.26 -10.84 14.84
C LEU A 184 2.99 -9.64 15.46
N VAL A 185 2.64 -9.23 16.68
CA VAL A 185 3.37 -8.20 17.44
C VAL A 185 4.83 -8.63 17.64
N SER A 186 5.10 -9.85 18.10
CA SER A 186 6.49 -10.30 18.32
C SER A 186 7.34 -10.27 17.04
N LEU A 187 6.76 -10.63 15.89
CA LEU A 187 7.44 -10.58 14.60
C LEU A 187 7.60 -9.13 14.08
N ALA A 188 6.65 -8.24 14.35
CA ALA A 188 6.82 -6.81 14.09
C ALA A 188 7.96 -6.21 14.93
N LEU A 189 8.11 -6.61 16.19
CA LEU A 189 9.23 -6.20 17.06
C LEU A 189 10.58 -6.73 16.55
N GLU A 190 10.65 -7.99 16.08
CA GLU A 190 11.84 -8.52 15.42
C GLU A 190 12.19 -7.72 14.15
N PHE A 191 11.21 -7.39 13.30
CA PHE A 191 11.45 -6.60 12.10
C PHE A 191 11.89 -5.17 12.41
N ARG A 192 11.32 -4.55 13.46
CA ARG A 192 11.79 -3.26 13.99
C ARG A 192 13.24 -3.35 14.43
N GLN A 193 13.61 -4.41 15.17
CA GLN A 193 14.99 -4.60 15.62
C GLN A 193 15.95 -4.61 14.43
N LEU A 194 15.63 -5.34 13.35
CA LEU A 194 16.44 -5.36 12.12
C LEU A 194 16.64 -3.97 11.49
N ILE A 195 15.66 -3.07 11.58
CA ILE A 195 15.76 -1.70 11.08
C ILE A 195 16.61 -0.84 12.02
N VAL A 196 16.34 -0.89 13.33
CA VAL A 196 17.04 -0.08 14.34
C VAL A 196 18.53 -0.44 14.41
N THR A 197 18.88 -1.72 14.35
CA THR A 197 20.29 -2.18 14.27
C THR A 197 20.87 -2.09 12.85
N ARG A 198 20.10 -1.65 11.86
CA ARG A 198 20.48 -1.58 10.44
C ARG A 198 21.00 -2.91 9.88
N THR A 199 20.52 -4.04 10.42
CA THR A 199 20.84 -5.39 9.97
C THR A 199 19.81 -5.96 8.98
N LEU A 200 18.72 -5.25 8.72
CA LEU A 200 17.75 -5.61 7.67
C LEU A 200 18.45 -5.69 6.32
N THR A 201 18.28 -6.80 5.58
CA THR A 201 18.86 -6.93 4.25
C THR A 201 18.29 -5.89 3.28
N PRO A 202 19.08 -5.29 2.37
CA PRO A 202 18.54 -4.34 1.39
C PRO A 202 17.49 -4.99 0.49
N ASP A 203 16.48 -4.21 0.09
CA ASP A 203 15.64 -4.58 -1.05
C ASP A 203 16.50 -4.56 -2.32
N LEU A 204 16.34 -5.58 -3.19
CA LEU A 204 17.13 -5.73 -4.41
C LEU A 204 16.22 -5.89 -5.62
N ALA A 205 16.54 -5.26 -6.74
CA ALA A 205 15.99 -5.60 -8.06
C ALA A 205 17.11 -6.06 -8.98
N ARG A 206 17.08 -7.35 -9.38
CA ARG A 206 18.12 -7.97 -10.22
C ARG A 206 19.56 -7.71 -9.71
N ASN A 207 19.74 -7.82 -8.40
CA ASN A 207 20.99 -7.55 -7.66
C ASN A 207 21.39 -6.06 -7.50
N ALA A 208 20.66 -5.10 -8.08
CA ALA A 208 20.84 -3.68 -7.75
C ALA A 208 20.06 -3.33 -6.47
N PRO A 209 20.62 -2.56 -5.52
CA PRO A 209 19.91 -2.16 -4.32
C PRO A 209 18.80 -1.15 -4.62
N PHE A 210 17.76 -1.18 -3.81
CA PHE A 210 16.76 -0.11 -3.70
C PHE A 210 17.04 0.78 -2.50
N CYS A 211 16.56 2.02 -2.58
CA CYS A 211 16.59 2.97 -1.48
C CYS A 211 15.80 2.46 -0.27
N MET A 212 16.49 2.37 0.87
CA MET A 212 15.97 1.91 2.16
C MET A 212 15.50 3.08 3.06
N ASN A 213 15.56 4.33 2.58
CA ASN A 213 15.25 5.53 3.37
C ASN A 213 13.85 5.53 3.99
N MET A 214 12.84 4.96 3.33
CA MET A 214 11.46 4.94 3.84
C MET A 214 11.28 4.07 5.11
N TYR A 215 12.16 3.08 5.35
CA TYR A 215 12.02 2.18 6.50
C TYR A 215 12.17 2.90 7.86
N GLN A 216 12.78 4.09 7.89
CA GLN A 216 12.86 4.90 9.12
C GLN A 216 11.48 5.41 9.60
N TYR A 217 10.48 5.45 8.72
CA TYR A 217 9.12 5.89 9.02
C TYR A 217 8.16 4.72 9.31
N LEU A 218 8.65 3.48 9.27
CA LEU A 218 7.81 2.29 9.48
C LEU A 218 7.42 2.11 10.95
N PHE A 219 8.26 2.52 11.89
CA PHE A 219 8.02 2.43 13.33
C PHE A 219 8.27 3.76 14.01
N ASN A 220 7.65 3.98 15.17
CA ASN A 220 7.82 5.19 15.99
C ASN A 220 7.57 6.48 15.19
N TYR A 221 6.64 6.44 14.24
CA TYR A 221 6.26 7.56 13.39
C TYR A 221 4.77 7.88 13.53
N SER A 222 4.41 9.16 13.46
CA SER A 222 3.04 9.63 13.35
C SER A 222 2.98 10.80 12.37
N ARG A 223 1.94 10.82 11.53
CA ARG A 223 1.41 12.05 10.96
C ARG A 223 0.80 12.87 12.10
N ILE A 224 0.90 14.19 12.03
CA ILE A 224 0.30 15.11 13.01
C ILE A 224 -0.49 16.17 12.24
N ALA A 225 -1.80 16.25 12.52
CA ALA A 225 -2.68 17.27 11.95
C ALA A 225 -2.23 18.69 12.35
N GLY A 226 -2.04 19.56 11.35
CA GLY A 226 -1.61 20.95 11.54
C GLY A 226 -2.45 21.94 10.73
N PRO A 227 -2.36 23.26 11.00
CA PRO A 227 -3.09 24.27 10.25
C PRO A 227 -2.50 24.43 8.84
N SER A 228 -3.34 24.34 7.81
CA SER A 228 -2.99 24.43 6.37
C SER A 228 -2.08 23.31 5.82
N ALA A 229 -1.22 22.71 6.65
CA ALA A 229 -0.43 21.54 6.32
C ALA A 229 -0.25 20.65 7.57
N ASP A 230 -0.20 19.35 7.35
CA ASP A 230 0.17 18.37 8.37
C ASP A 230 1.70 18.23 8.49
N SER A 231 2.19 17.47 9.47
CA SER A 231 3.62 17.22 9.64
C SER A 231 3.95 15.75 9.90
N ALA A 232 5.17 15.39 9.53
CA ALA A 232 5.78 14.09 9.73
C ALA A 232 6.62 14.11 11.02
N VAL A 233 6.24 13.33 12.05
CA VAL A 233 7.01 13.26 13.30
C VAL A 233 7.49 11.84 13.56
N GLY A 234 8.81 11.66 13.53
CA GLY A 234 9.50 10.46 14.02
C GLY A 234 9.97 10.64 15.46
N PHE A 235 9.91 9.57 16.24
CA PHE A 235 10.28 9.54 17.65
C PHE A 235 11.47 8.57 17.88
N PRO A 236 12.46 8.91 18.75
CA PRO A 236 13.65 8.08 18.95
C PRO A 236 13.32 6.64 19.35
N ALA A 237 13.91 5.66 18.68
CA ALA A 237 13.62 4.24 18.88
C ALA A 237 14.17 3.72 20.22
N GLU A 238 15.20 4.38 20.76
CA GLU A 238 15.93 4.03 21.96
C GLU A 238 15.08 4.26 23.22
N THR A 239 14.23 5.28 23.21
CA THR A 239 13.42 5.71 24.36
C THR A 239 11.94 5.36 24.24
N ASN A 240 11.45 4.99 23.06
CA ASN A 240 10.03 4.72 22.80
C ASN A 240 9.81 3.24 22.44
N ASN A 241 9.82 2.38 23.47
CA ASN A 241 9.72 0.93 23.32
C ASN A 241 8.36 0.34 23.76
N HIS A 242 7.31 1.14 23.69
CA HIS A 242 5.93 0.72 23.92
C HIS A 242 5.13 0.57 22.63
N ILE A 243 4.12 -0.31 22.66
CA ILE A 243 3.05 -0.30 21.65
C ILE A 243 1.78 0.32 22.23
N CYS A 244 0.93 0.83 21.34
CA CYS A 244 -0.42 1.26 21.69
C CYS A 244 -1.42 0.20 21.24
N VAL A 245 -2.38 -0.16 22.11
CA VAL A 245 -3.44 -1.12 21.81
C VAL A 245 -4.79 -0.43 21.95
N VAL A 246 -5.66 -0.58 20.96
CA VAL A 246 -7.03 -0.07 20.98
C VAL A 246 -8.05 -1.21 20.92
N ARG A 247 -9.10 -1.11 21.74
CA ARG A 247 -10.25 -2.03 21.76
C ARG A 247 -11.49 -1.32 22.27
N ASN A 248 -12.61 -1.40 21.53
CA ASN A 248 -13.88 -0.76 21.90
C ASN A 248 -13.69 0.75 22.23
N GLY A 249 -12.98 1.48 21.36
CA GLY A 249 -12.60 2.89 21.56
C GLY A 249 -11.58 3.18 22.68
N LYS A 250 -11.21 2.19 23.51
CA LYS A 250 -10.31 2.36 24.67
C LYS A 250 -8.86 2.08 24.28
N PHE A 251 -7.96 3.01 24.63
CA PHE A 251 -6.53 2.93 24.34
C PHE A 251 -5.72 2.50 25.57
N TYR A 252 -4.73 1.63 25.35
CA TYR A 252 -3.86 1.05 26.37
C TYR A 252 -2.41 1.05 25.90
N ILE A 253 -1.47 1.18 26.84
CA ILE A 253 -0.03 1.13 26.60
C ILE A 253 0.59 -0.03 27.39
N PHE A 254 1.52 -0.76 26.79
CA PHE A 254 2.50 -1.55 27.54
C PHE A 254 3.88 -1.47 26.90
N GLU A 255 4.91 -1.49 27.74
CA GLU A 255 6.32 -1.54 27.32
C GLU A 255 6.66 -2.95 26.80
N THR A 256 7.38 -3.05 25.69
CA THR A 256 7.76 -4.34 25.07
C THR A 256 9.13 -4.82 25.52
N LEU A 257 9.79 -4.11 26.43
CA LEU A 257 11.03 -4.51 27.08
C LEU A 257 10.77 -4.79 28.56
N HIS A 258 11.51 -5.76 29.12
CA HIS A 258 11.56 -5.91 30.56
C HIS A 258 12.18 -4.70 31.27
N LEU A 259 11.65 -4.35 32.45
CA LEU A 259 12.19 -3.30 33.32
C LEU A 259 13.66 -3.58 33.75
N PRO A 260 14.41 -2.55 34.20
CA PRO A 260 15.86 -2.63 34.46
C PRO A 260 16.35 -3.68 35.48
N SER A 261 15.46 -4.33 36.21
CA SER A 261 15.77 -5.45 37.13
C SER A 261 15.98 -6.80 36.41
N LYS A 262 15.68 -6.86 35.11
CA LYS A 262 16.06 -7.94 34.18
C LYS A 262 17.00 -7.36 33.10
N PRO A 263 17.84 -8.17 32.43
CA PRO A 263 18.49 -7.71 31.20
C PRO A 263 17.43 -7.26 30.20
N SER A 264 17.69 -6.14 29.49
CA SER A 264 16.76 -5.42 28.61
C SER A 264 16.33 -6.23 27.38
N SER A 265 15.53 -7.24 27.65
CA SER A 265 15.08 -8.27 26.71
C SER A 265 13.65 -7.98 26.30
N VAL A 266 13.36 -8.19 25.02
CA VAL A 266 12.02 -8.06 24.46
C VAL A 266 11.09 -9.10 25.11
N LEU A 267 9.86 -8.72 25.41
CA LEU A 267 8.83 -9.63 25.91
C LEU A 267 8.64 -10.80 24.94
N SER A 268 8.57 -12.02 25.47
CA SER A 268 8.26 -13.20 24.67
C SER A 268 6.83 -13.14 24.10
N PRO A 269 6.51 -13.87 23.02
CA PRO A 269 5.15 -13.92 22.48
C PRO A 269 4.10 -14.33 23.54
N ARG A 270 4.50 -15.18 24.51
CA ARG A 270 3.67 -15.59 25.65
C ARG A 270 3.38 -14.41 26.59
N GLU A 271 4.38 -13.62 26.94
CA GLU A 271 4.23 -12.45 27.82
C GLU A 271 3.40 -11.35 27.13
N ILE A 272 3.60 -11.15 25.82
CA ILE A 272 2.75 -10.28 25.00
C ILE A 272 1.29 -10.77 25.04
N MET A 273 1.03 -12.06 24.85
CA MET A 273 -0.34 -12.60 24.94
C MET A 273 -0.98 -12.33 26.30
N ILE A 274 -0.23 -12.44 27.41
CA ILE A 274 -0.71 -12.11 28.75
C ILE A 274 -1.15 -10.63 28.84
N GLN A 275 -0.36 -9.70 28.29
CA GLN A 275 -0.71 -8.28 28.24
C GLN A 275 -1.96 -8.03 27.37
N LEU A 276 -2.09 -8.73 26.24
CA LEU A 276 -3.27 -8.60 25.36
C LEU A 276 -4.54 -9.18 25.98
N GLU A 277 -4.47 -10.29 26.71
CA GLU A 277 -5.62 -10.83 27.46
C GLU A 277 -6.04 -9.93 28.63
N ARG A 278 -5.06 -9.32 29.34
CA ARG A 278 -5.32 -8.28 30.35
C ARG A 278 -6.09 -7.10 29.73
N ILE A 279 -5.59 -6.55 28.62
CA ILE A 279 -6.25 -5.45 27.89
C ILE A 279 -7.65 -5.84 27.43
N LYS A 280 -7.80 -7.04 26.84
CA LYS A 280 -9.08 -7.56 26.39
C LYS A 280 -10.09 -7.63 27.53
N LYS A 281 -9.72 -8.22 28.67
CA LYS A 281 -10.57 -8.30 29.86
C LYS A 281 -10.89 -6.91 30.45
N MET A 282 -9.90 -6.02 30.54
CA MET A 282 -10.10 -4.64 31.02
C MET A 282 -11.11 -3.89 30.15
N ALA A 283 -10.96 -3.94 28.82
CA ALA A 283 -11.85 -3.25 27.88
C ALA A 283 -13.24 -3.89 27.76
N ASP A 284 -13.35 -5.21 27.94
CA ASP A 284 -14.62 -5.93 27.84
C ASP A 284 -15.44 -5.88 29.14
N ASP A 285 -14.80 -5.87 30.32
CA ASP A 285 -15.49 -5.75 31.61
C ASP A 285 -15.89 -4.29 31.91
N ASP A 286 -15.07 -3.31 31.52
CA ASP A 286 -15.33 -1.90 31.76
C ASP A 286 -16.45 -1.36 30.86
N LYS A 287 -17.65 -1.24 31.44
CA LYS A 287 -18.86 -0.69 30.80
C LYS A 287 -18.98 0.84 30.90
N SER A 288 -17.95 1.55 31.37
CA SER A 288 -17.95 3.01 31.33
C SER A 288 -17.94 3.52 29.88
N SER A 289 -18.70 4.60 29.64
CA SER A 289 -18.61 5.38 28.42
C SER A 289 -17.32 6.20 28.47
N VAL A 290 -16.39 5.92 27.55
CA VAL A 290 -15.17 6.72 27.37
C VAL A 290 -15.36 7.64 26.15
N PRO A 291 -14.65 8.78 26.07
CA PRO A 291 -14.59 9.54 24.83
C PRO A 291 -13.86 8.72 23.75
N GLU A 292 -14.52 8.44 22.63
CA GLU A 292 -14.02 7.63 21.52
C GLU A 292 -13.02 8.38 20.64
N ILE A 293 -11.94 8.90 21.25
CA ILE A 293 -10.98 9.84 20.63
C ILE A 293 -10.36 9.39 19.30
N GLY A 294 -10.38 8.09 18.98
CA GLY A 294 -9.89 7.56 17.70
C GLY A 294 -10.61 8.15 16.48
N ILE A 295 -11.90 8.45 16.62
CA ILE A 295 -12.73 9.01 15.54
C ILE A 295 -12.22 10.37 15.04
N LEU A 296 -11.52 11.14 15.88
CA LEU A 296 -10.96 12.44 15.53
C LEU A 296 -9.88 12.35 14.44
N SER A 297 -9.26 11.17 14.25
CA SER A 297 -8.31 10.94 13.14
C SER A 297 -8.99 10.71 11.78
N THR A 298 -10.33 10.65 11.72
CA THR A 298 -11.11 10.37 10.49
C THR A 298 -11.70 11.61 9.81
N THR A 299 -11.60 12.80 10.42
CA THR A 299 -12.16 14.04 9.85
C THR A 299 -11.22 14.71 8.83
N HIS A 300 -11.74 15.69 8.08
CA HIS A 300 -10.94 16.61 7.28
C HIS A 300 -9.79 17.20 8.12
N ARG A 301 -8.59 17.32 7.56
CA ARG A 301 -7.35 17.54 8.31
C ARG A 301 -7.32 18.86 9.08
N ASP A 302 -7.95 19.92 8.55
CA ASP A 302 -8.13 21.19 9.29
C ASP A 302 -9.09 21.08 10.47
N GLN A 303 -10.00 20.10 10.47
CA GLN A 303 -10.87 19.81 11.61
C GLN A 303 -10.13 18.96 12.64
N ALA A 304 -9.42 17.91 12.20
CA ALA A 304 -8.54 17.12 13.06
C ALA A 304 -7.50 17.99 13.81
N ALA A 305 -6.97 19.03 13.16
CA ALA A 305 -6.07 20.01 13.78
C ALA A 305 -6.76 20.83 14.90
N LYS A 306 -8.03 21.22 14.73
CA LYS A 306 -8.82 21.93 15.76
C LYS A 306 -9.25 21.00 16.90
N ASP A 307 -9.66 19.77 16.56
CA ASP A 307 -10.10 18.78 17.52
C ASP A 307 -8.94 18.31 18.41
N ARG A 308 -7.72 18.26 17.86
CA ARG A 308 -6.47 18.08 18.61
C ARG A 308 -6.24 19.17 19.67
N VAL A 309 -6.48 20.44 19.33
CA VAL A 309 -6.41 21.55 20.30
C VAL A 309 -7.50 21.40 21.36
N THR A 310 -8.73 21.15 20.93
CA THR A 310 -9.91 20.93 21.81
C THR A 310 -9.66 19.78 22.81
N LEU A 311 -9.02 18.69 22.37
CA LEU A 311 -8.62 17.56 23.20
C LEU A 311 -7.61 17.96 24.28
N PHE A 312 -6.63 18.82 23.96
CA PHE A 312 -5.63 19.28 24.91
C PHE A 312 -6.17 20.34 25.89
N GLU A 313 -7.11 21.17 25.45
CA GLU A 313 -7.82 22.14 26.30
C GLU A 313 -8.81 21.47 27.25
N ALA A 314 -9.39 20.32 26.87
CA ALA A 314 -10.32 19.58 27.71
C ALA A 314 -9.70 19.12 29.05
N HIS A 315 -8.44 18.67 29.05
CA HIS A 315 -7.68 18.38 30.28
C HIS A 315 -6.18 18.27 30.04
N THR A 316 -5.36 18.72 30.99
CA THR A 316 -3.89 18.74 30.90
C THR A 316 -3.26 17.36 30.68
N SER A 317 -3.86 16.29 31.23
CA SER A 317 -3.38 14.91 31.03
C SER A 317 -3.57 14.39 29.60
N ASN A 318 -4.54 14.91 28.84
CA ASN A 318 -4.84 14.41 27.50
C ASN A 318 -3.66 14.58 26.54
N LYS A 319 -2.85 15.64 26.73
CA LYS A 319 -1.61 15.85 25.97
C LYS A 319 -0.58 14.74 26.23
N ALA A 320 -0.45 14.28 27.48
CA ALA A 320 0.46 13.18 27.83
C ALA A 320 -0.04 11.82 27.31
N HIS A 321 -1.35 11.57 27.37
CA HIS A 321 -1.97 10.37 26.79
C HIS A 321 -1.81 10.33 25.26
N MET A 322 -2.09 11.44 24.57
CA MET A 322 -1.92 11.54 23.12
C MET A 322 -0.46 11.36 22.71
N ALA A 323 0.48 11.96 23.43
CA ALA A 323 1.91 11.75 23.19
C ALA A 323 2.31 10.27 23.30
N LYS A 324 1.68 9.47 24.17
CA LYS A 324 1.92 8.01 24.24
C LYS A 324 1.39 7.25 23.01
N ILE A 325 0.28 7.68 22.39
CA ILE A 325 -0.20 7.11 21.12
C ILE A 325 0.81 7.43 20.01
N GLU A 326 1.19 8.71 19.88
CA GLU A 326 2.10 9.19 18.83
C GLU A 326 3.48 8.56 18.89
N THR A 327 4.08 8.51 20.08
CA THR A 327 5.42 7.94 20.31
C THR A 327 5.50 6.43 20.15
N SER A 328 4.39 5.71 20.26
CA SER A 328 4.36 4.24 20.22
C SER A 328 5.01 3.68 18.95
N MET A 329 5.50 2.44 18.99
CA MET A 329 6.10 1.84 17.80
C MET A 329 5.10 1.74 16.64
N PHE A 330 3.88 1.29 16.95
CA PHE A 330 2.72 1.14 16.07
C PHE A 330 1.45 0.96 16.93
N VAL A 331 0.28 0.95 16.29
CA VAL A 331 -1.02 0.68 16.95
C VAL A 331 -1.48 -0.74 16.65
N LEU A 332 -1.98 -1.46 17.66
CA LEU A 332 -2.65 -2.74 17.54
C LEU A 332 -4.15 -2.59 17.82
N CYS A 333 -5.00 -2.97 16.89
CA CYS A 333 -6.45 -2.95 17.01
C CYS A 333 -6.93 -4.37 17.37
N LEU A 334 -7.30 -4.58 18.64
CA LEU A 334 -7.95 -5.82 19.09
C LEU A 334 -9.46 -5.71 18.86
N ASP A 335 -9.84 -5.81 17.60
CA ASP A 335 -11.19 -5.55 17.11
C ASP A 335 -12.22 -6.57 17.65
N SER A 336 -13.41 -6.13 18.04
CA SER A 336 -14.46 -7.00 18.57
C SER A 336 -15.33 -7.63 17.47
N SER A 337 -15.25 -7.14 16.23
CA SER A 337 -15.94 -7.72 15.08
C SER A 337 -15.35 -9.06 14.63
N SER A 338 -16.10 -9.78 13.79
CA SER A 338 -15.72 -11.08 13.21
C SER A 338 -16.12 -11.14 11.73
N PRO A 339 -15.46 -10.35 10.86
CA PRO A 339 -15.83 -10.25 9.45
C PRO A 339 -15.73 -11.62 8.76
N SER A 340 -16.78 -11.98 8.04
CA SER A 340 -16.99 -13.30 7.45
C SER A 340 -16.87 -13.30 5.92
N THR A 341 -17.40 -12.27 5.25
CA THR A 341 -17.27 -12.11 3.80
C THR A 341 -15.97 -11.39 3.42
N SER A 342 -15.62 -11.39 2.13
CA SER A 342 -14.49 -10.60 1.61
C SER A 342 -14.76 -9.09 1.76
N GLU A 343 -15.99 -8.64 1.53
CA GLU A 343 -16.38 -7.21 1.66
C GLU A 343 -16.35 -6.74 3.12
N GLU A 344 -16.95 -7.50 4.06
CA GLU A 344 -16.90 -7.20 5.49
C GLU A 344 -15.46 -7.07 6.00
N PHE A 345 -14.58 -7.98 5.56
CA PHE A 345 -13.18 -8.00 5.94
C PHE A 345 -12.41 -6.81 5.38
N SER A 346 -12.61 -6.52 4.09
CA SER A 346 -12.00 -5.36 3.43
C SER A 346 -12.47 -4.04 4.07
N ARG A 347 -13.76 -3.86 4.39
CA ARG A 347 -14.27 -2.65 5.09
C ARG A 347 -13.69 -2.55 6.51
N ALA A 348 -13.60 -3.67 7.22
CA ALA A 348 -13.06 -3.71 8.59
C ALA A 348 -11.53 -3.46 8.65
N CYS A 349 -10.78 -3.86 7.62
CA CYS A 349 -9.37 -3.51 7.46
C CYS A 349 -9.15 -2.07 6.98
N TRP A 350 -10.06 -1.54 6.15
CA TRP A 350 -9.95 -0.18 5.61
C TRP A 350 -10.27 0.90 6.65
N HIS A 351 -11.51 0.95 7.13
CA HIS A 351 -12.00 2.02 8.00
C HIS A 351 -12.57 1.51 9.34
N GLY A 352 -13.05 0.27 9.41
CA GLY A 352 -13.65 -0.29 10.63
C GLY A 352 -14.80 0.58 11.16
N ASP A 353 -14.83 0.75 12.48
CA ASP A 353 -15.76 1.61 13.22
C ASP A 353 -15.30 3.08 13.32
N GLY A 354 -14.11 3.42 12.80
CA GLY A 354 -13.47 4.73 12.95
C GLY A 354 -12.91 5.00 14.35
N ALA A 355 -13.65 4.63 15.40
CA ALA A 355 -13.32 4.85 16.80
C ALA A 355 -12.21 3.94 17.36
N SER A 356 -12.19 2.65 17.00
CA SER A 356 -11.20 1.67 17.47
C SER A 356 -9.96 1.65 16.58
N ARG A 357 -9.48 2.83 16.16
CA ARG A 357 -8.39 3.07 15.21
C ARG A 357 -7.64 4.37 15.53
N TRP A 358 -6.46 4.57 14.96
CA TRP A 358 -5.74 5.85 14.90
C TRP A 358 -5.05 5.97 13.53
N PHE A 359 -5.72 6.62 12.57
CA PHE A 359 -5.30 6.63 11.16
C PHE A 359 -4.03 7.44 10.86
N ASP A 360 -3.63 8.29 11.81
CA ASP A 360 -2.40 9.09 11.74
C ASP A 360 -1.13 8.30 12.09
N LYS A 361 -1.24 7.03 12.50
CA LYS A 361 -0.09 6.17 12.82
C LYS A 361 0.54 5.55 11.57
N CYS A 362 1.88 5.44 11.52
CA CYS A 362 2.63 4.76 10.45
C CYS A 362 1.93 3.52 9.88
N PHE A 363 1.56 2.60 10.78
CA PHE A 363 0.62 1.53 10.49
C PHE A 363 -0.14 1.12 11.75
N GLN A 364 -1.26 0.44 11.51
CA GLN A 364 -2.12 -0.17 12.49
C GLN A 364 -2.23 -1.67 12.16
N LEU A 365 -1.79 -2.55 13.04
CA LEU A 365 -2.03 -3.99 12.94
C LEU A 365 -3.45 -4.27 13.46
N ILE A 366 -4.27 -5.00 12.72
CA ILE A 366 -5.67 -5.27 13.07
C ILE A 366 -5.86 -6.78 13.24
N VAL A 367 -6.41 -7.21 14.37
CA VAL A 367 -6.72 -8.63 14.62
C VAL A 367 -8.13 -8.76 15.17
N PHE A 368 -8.98 -9.45 14.42
CA PHE A 368 -10.42 -9.62 14.66
C PHE A 368 -10.71 -10.71 15.71
N ALA A 369 -11.92 -10.72 16.26
CA ALA A 369 -12.30 -11.67 17.31
C ALA A 369 -12.34 -13.13 16.82
N ASN A 370 -12.61 -13.35 15.52
CA ASN A 370 -12.50 -14.65 14.84
C ASN A 370 -11.06 -15.06 14.48
N GLY A 371 -10.06 -14.25 14.87
CA GLY A 371 -8.66 -14.52 14.58
C GLY A 371 -8.22 -14.18 13.16
N ARG A 372 -9.06 -13.58 12.30
CA ARG A 372 -8.59 -12.96 11.04
C ARG A 372 -7.69 -11.76 11.35
N ALA A 373 -6.78 -11.39 10.44
CA ALA A 373 -5.86 -10.28 10.65
C ALA A 373 -5.57 -9.49 9.38
N GLY A 374 -5.19 -8.23 9.55
CA GLY A 374 -4.77 -7.34 8.48
C GLY A 374 -4.00 -6.13 9.02
N MET A 375 -3.78 -5.13 8.16
CA MET A 375 -3.09 -3.89 8.51
C MET A 375 -3.68 -2.72 7.74
N ASN A 376 -3.75 -1.54 8.38
CA ASN A 376 -3.98 -0.25 7.73
C ASN A 376 -2.67 0.56 7.78
N GLY A 377 -2.28 1.24 6.70
CA GLY A 377 -1.04 2.02 6.61
C GLY A 377 -1.29 3.48 6.25
N GLU A 378 -0.64 4.41 6.96
CA GLU A 378 -0.57 5.83 6.59
C GLU A 378 0.51 6.01 5.52
N HIS A 379 0.20 6.79 4.49
CA HIS A 379 0.96 6.75 3.23
C HIS A 379 1.96 7.91 3.06
N SER A 380 1.82 9.00 3.82
CA SER A 380 2.50 10.28 3.52
C SER A 380 4.01 10.17 3.28
N LYS A 381 4.74 9.51 4.18
CA LYS A 381 6.21 9.31 4.10
C LYS A 381 6.63 7.95 3.54
N MET A 382 5.69 7.06 3.23
CA MET A 382 5.99 5.65 2.97
C MET A 382 5.07 5.06 1.90
N ASP A 383 5.66 4.71 0.75
CA ASP A 383 5.00 3.90 -0.27
C ASP A 383 4.70 2.49 0.27
N ALA A 384 3.75 1.76 -0.32
CA ALA A 384 3.31 0.47 0.22
C ALA A 384 4.33 -0.69 0.15
N THR A 385 5.57 -0.46 -0.31
CA THR A 385 6.60 -1.51 -0.41
C THR A 385 7.23 -1.94 0.92
N PRO A 386 7.64 -1.04 1.85
CA PRO A 386 8.26 -1.45 3.12
C PRO A 386 7.24 -2.09 4.07
N THR A 387 5.99 -1.61 4.04
CA THR A 387 4.87 -2.17 4.80
C THR A 387 4.46 -3.54 4.27
N SER A 388 4.41 -3.73 2.95
CA SER A 388 4.22 -5.04 2.33
C SER A 388 5.32 -6.03 2.76
N ARG A 389 6.60 -5.61 2.76
CA ARG A 389 7.71 -6.45 3.25
C ARG A 389 7.59 -6.81 4.73
N LEU A 390 7.18 -5.87 5.59
CA LEU A 390 6.88 -6.15 7.00
C LEU A 390 5.76 -7.19 7.13
N CYS A 391 4.65 -7.03 6.42
CA CYS A 391 3.54 -7.97 6.44
C CYS A 391 3.98 -9.36 5.98
N ARG A 392 4.72 -9.43 4.87
CA ARG A 392 5.28 -10.67 4.34
C ARG A 392 6.20 -11.34 5.36
N PHE A 393 7.12 -10.60 5.99
CA PHE A 393 8.00 -11.12 7.03
C PHE A 393 7.19 -11.72 8.20
N MET A 394 6.18 -11.00 8.70
CA MET A 394 5.32 -11.52 9.78
C MET A 394 4.57 -12.80 9.37
N ILE A 395 4.11 -12.92 8.13
CA ILE A 395 3.32 -14.08 7.68
C ILE A 395 4.23 -15.27 7.35
N ASP A 396 5.30 -15.06 6.58
CA ASP A 396 6.27 -16.11 6.23
C ASP A 396 6.93 -16.69 7.50
N GLU A 397 7.35 -15.86 8.47
CA GLU A 397 7.95 -16.32 9.73
C GLU A 397 6.92 -16.95 10.67
N ALA A 398 5.67 -16.46 10.72
CA ALA A 398 4.60 -17.13 11.45
C ALA A 398 4.36 -18.53 10.90
N GLN A 399 4.30 -18.70 9.57
CA GLN A 399 4.09 -19.98 8.91
C GLN A 399 5.29 -20.94 9.11
N ALA A 400 6.52 -20.46 8.95
CA ALA A 400 7.73 -21.28 8.99
C ALA A 400 8.15 -21.77 10.39
N ARG A 401 7.77 -21.05 11.46
CA ARG A 401 8.22 -21.37 12.83
C ARG A 401 7.37 -22.44 13.50
N ASN A 402 8.01 -23.25 14.34
CA ASN A 402 7.31 -23.96 15.40
C ASN A 402 6.67 -22.92 16.32
N LEU A 403 5.34 -22.96 16.42
CA LEU A 403 4.59 -21.95 17.15
C LEU A 403 4.90 -22.00 18.65
N PRO A 404 4.97 -20.84 19.34
CA PRO A 404 4.98 -20.81 20.79
C PRO A 404 3.78 -21.57 21.34
N ASP A 405 3.97 -22.32 22.44
CA ASP A 405 2.86 -23.01 23.09
C ASP A 405 1.98 -22.01 23.85
N PHE A 406 0.96 -21.53 23.16
CA PHE A 406 -0.09 -20.67 23.71
C PHE A 406 -1.20 -21.45 24.43
N ARG A 407 -1.13 -22.79 24.49
CA ARG A 407 -2.24 -23.67 24.92
C ARG A 407 -1.98 -24.42 26.23
N ASN A 408 -0.76 -24.93 26.45
CA ASN A 408 -0.45 -25.84 27.57
C ASN A 408 0.26 -25.17 28.75
N LEU A 409 -0.24 -24.01 29.17
CA LEU A 409 0.35 -23.27 30.29
C LEU A 409 -0.41 -23.62 31.57
N ASN A 410 0.29 -24.24 32.54
CA ASN A 410 -0.32 -24.51 33.84
C ASN A 410 -0.58 -23.18 34.60
N ALA A 411 -1.43 -23.25 35.62
CA ALA A 411 -1.87 -22.08 36.38
C ALA A 411 -0.69 -21.36 37.08
N GLU A 412 0.28 -22.12 37.53
CA GLU A 412 1.47 -21.69 38.25
C GLU A 412 2.44 -20.92 37.32
N ASP A 413 2.78 -21.45 36.15
CA ASP A 413 3.65 -20.77 35.17
C ASP A 413 2.99 -19.50 34.61
N LEU A 414 1.66 -19.50 34.44
CA LEU A 414 0.90 -18.31 34.06
C LEU A 414 0.99 -17.23 35.14
N TYR A 415 0.92 -17.63 36.41
CA TYR A 415 1.06 -16.72 37.52
C TYR A 415 2.48 -16.13 37.59
N GLU A 416 3.52 -16.96 37.52
CA GLU A 416 4.90 -16.50 37.59
C GLU A 416 5.20 -15.51 36.44
N CYS A 417 4.85 -15.84 35.19
CA CYS A 417 4.93 -14.90 34.06
C CYS A 417 4.13 -13.62 34.30
N ALA A 418 2.84 -13.71 34.65
CA ALA A 418 1.99 -12.53 34.81
C ALA A 418 2.42 -11.63 35.98
N SER A 419 2.97 -12.21 37.05
CA SER A 419 3.47 -11.46 38.21
C SER A 419 4.78 -10.70 37.94
N ALA A 420 5.53 -11.11 36.92
CA ALA A 420 6.79 -10.50 36.50
C ALA A 420 6.63 -9.45 35.38
N LEU A 421 5.38 -9.05 35.06
CA LEU A 421 5.01 -8.08 34.03
C LEU A 421 4.16 -6.96 34.63
N ASP A 422 4.53 -5.71 34.36
CA ASP A 422 3.71 -4.54 34.68
C ASP A 422 2.32 -4.65 34.04
N LYS A 423 1.32 -4.07 34.69
CA LYS A 423 -0.04 -4.04 34.16
C LYS A 423 -0.12 -3.04 32.99
N PRO A 424 -0.81 -3.38 31.88
CA PRO A 424 -1.10 -2.42 30.82
C PRO A 424 -1.76 -1.15 31.36
N GLN A 425 -1.27 0.01 30.92
CA GLN A 425 -1.74 1.31 31.39
C GLN A 425 -2.89 1.82 30.49
N PRO A 426 -4.12 2.00 31.02
CA PRO A 426 -5.20 2.63 30.26
C PRO A 426 -4.94 4.13 30.07
N LEU A 427 -5.21 4.64 28.87
CA LEU A 427 -5.15 6.07 28.56
C LEU A 427 -6.50 6.71 28.83
N ASN A 428 -6.67 7.21 30.06
CA ASN A 428 -7.93 7.80 30.51
C ASN A 428 -8.07 9.25 30.02
N PHE A 429 -8.54 9.42 28.79
CA PHE A 429 -8.88 10.74 28.24
C PHE A 429 -10.07 11.34 28.98
N ILE A 430 -9.92 12.59 29.42
CA ILE A 430 -10.96 13.35 30.14
C ILE A 430 -11.64 14.27 29.14
N THR A 431 -12.98 14.23 29.11
CA THR A 431 -13.77 15.01 28.15
C THR A 431 -14.21 16.38 28.67
N SER A 432 -14.62 17.21 27.73
CA SER A 432 -15.30 18.49 27.96
C SER A 432 -16.46 18.60 26.98
N SER A 433 -17.45 19.45 27.23
CA SER A 433 -18.59 19.61 26.32
C SER A 433 -18.18 20.10 24.91
N ALA A 434 -16.99 20.67 24.74
CA ALA A 434 -16.44 20.98 23.42
C ALA A 434 -15.89 19.73 22.73
N LEU A 435 -15.14 18.88 23.45
CA LEU A 435 -14.62 17.61 22.94
C LEU A 435 -15.76 16.62 22.63
N ASP A 436 -16.79 16.53 23.48
CA ASP A 436 -17.97 15.68 23.22
C ASP A 436 -18.66 16.05 21.91
N ARG A 437 -18.76 17.35 21.59
CA ARG A 437 -19.29 17.83 20.30
C ARG A 437 -18.36 17.51 19.13
N ALA A 438 -17.05 17.65 19.30
CA ALA A 438 -16.07 17.30 18.28
C ALA A 438 -16.16 15.80 17.92
N ILE A 439 -16.18 14.93 18.93
CA ILE A 439 -16.36 13.47 18.79
C ILE A 439 -17.69 13.17 18.10
N ALA A 440 -18.81 13.73 18.56
CA ALA A 440 -20.12 13.50 17.97
C ALA A 440 -20.19 13.94 16.49
N ASN A 441 -19.64 15.11 16.16
CA ASN A 441 -19.55 15.59 14.77
C ASN A 441 -18.68 14.66 13.91
N ALA A 442 -17.54 14.22 14.44
CA ALA A 442 -16.65 13.29 13.74
C ALA A 442 -17.33 11.94 13.44
N HIS A 443 -18.16 11.40 14.34
CA HIS A 443 -18.97 10.21 14.04
C HIS A 443 -19.98 10.43 12.92
N VAL A 444 -20.63 11.61 12.87
CA VAL A 444 -21.57 11.97 11.78
C VAL A 444 -20.83 12.03 10.45
N THR A 445 -19.77 12.83 10.36
CA THR A 445 -18.96 12.96 9.13
C THR A 445 -18.32 11.64 8.71
N PHE A 446 -17.83 10.84 9.64
CA PHE A 446 -17.31 9.49 9.35
C PHE A 446 -18.40 8.60 8.75
N LYS A 447 -19.60 8.57 9.36
CA LYS A 447 -20.72 7.78 8.83
C LYS A 447 -21.15 8.25 7.44
N GLU A 448 -21.31 9.56 7.22
CA GLU A 448 -21.65 10.12 5.91
C GLU A 448 -20.60 9.73 4.85
N THR A 449 -19.31 9.77 5.21
CA THR A 449 -18.22 9.35 4.33
C THR A 449 -18.28 7.84 4.04
N VAL A 450 -18.47 6.99 5.06
CA VAL A 450 -18.58 5.52 4.92
C VAL A 450 -19.79 5.09 4.08
N ASP A 451 -20.92 5.81 4.20
CA ASP A 451 -22.16 5.54 3.47
C ASP A 451 -22.07 5.99 2.00
N ALA A 452 -21.26 7.01 1.69
CA ALA A 452 -21.04 7.49 0.32
C ALA A 452 -20.14 6.55 -0.53
N HIS A 453 -19.20 5.86 0.10
CA HIS A 453 -18.26 4.96 -0.59
C HIS A 453 -18.87 3.58 -0.87
N GLN A 454 -19.01 3.24 -2.15
CA GLN A 454 -19.12 1.86 -2.59
C GLN A 454 -17.73 1.20 -2.53
N MET A 455 -17.65 -0.05 -2.06
CA MET A 455 -16.43 -0.85 -2.17
C MET A 455 -16.81 -2.31 -2.41
N VAL A 456 -16.25 -2.90 -3.47
CA VAL A 456 -16.57 -4.26 -3.93
C VAL A 456 -15.28 -5.04 -4.21
N PRO A 457 -14.94 -6.04 -3.38
CA PRO A 457 -13.94 -7.03 -3.72
C PRO A 457 -14.47 -7.93 -4.85
N THR A 458 -13.72 -8.01 -5.94
CA THR A 458 -14.05 -8.82 -7.11
C THR A 458 -12.96 -9.89 -7.29
N GLU A 459 -13.28 -11.12 -6.90
CA GLU A 459 -12.40 -12.28 -7.03
C GLU A 459 -12.63 -12.96 -8.39
N PHE A 460 -11.62 -12.96 -9.25
CA PHE A 460 -11.65 -13.60 -10.57
C PHE A 460 -10.84 -14.91 -10.54
N LYS A 461 -11.55 -16.05 -10.58
CA LYS A 461 -10.96 -17.39 -10.44
C LYS A 461 -10.83 -18.18 -11.74
N GLY A 462 -11.05 -17.53 -12.89
CA GLY A 462 -10.94 -18.16 -14.22
C GLY A 462 -9.50 -18.52 -14.60
N TYR A 463 -8.54 -17.64 -14.28
CA TYR A 463 -7.10 -17.83 -14.47
C TYR A 463 -6.29 -16.75 -13.74
N GLY A 464 -4.95 -16.88 -13.76
CA GLY A 464 -3.99 -15.90 -13.23
C GLY A 464 -2.76 -15.73 -14.13
N LYS A 465 -1.64 -15.25 -13.56
CA LYS A 465 -0.40 -14.96 -14.32
C LYS A 465 0.16 -16.16 -15.08
N GLY A 466 -0.12 -17.40 -14.66
CA GLY A 466 0.33 -18.60 -15.37
C GLY A 466 -0.19 -18.68 -16.81
N LEU A 467 -1.50 -18.42 -17.01
CA LEU A 467 -2.11 -18.42 -18.35
C LEU A 467 -1.67 -17.18 -19.16
N ILE A 468 -1.59 -16.01 -18.53
CA ILE A 468 -1.19 -14.77 -19.21
C ILE A 468 0.27 -14.85 -19.72
N LYS A 469 1.17 -15.45 -18.92
CA LYS A 469 2.54 -15.78 -19.36
C LYS A 469 2.54 -16.75 -20.55
N ALA A 470 1.60 -17.71 -20.61
CA ALA A 470 1.47 -18.63 -21.73
C ALA A 470 0.98 -17.94 -23.03
N PHE A 471 0.29 -16.80 -22.93
CA PHE A 471 -0.01 -15.89 -24.03
C PHE A 471 1.17 -14.96 -24.41
N LYS A 472 2.32 -15.08 -23.73
CA LYS A 472 3.54 -14.26 -23.92
C LYS A 472 3.35 -12.78 -23.58
N MET A 473 2.49 -12.48 -22.61
CA MET A 473 2.16 -11.12 -22.18
C MET A 473 2.68 -10.82 -20.77
N SER A 474 2.93 -9.53 -20.48
CA SER A 474 3.12 -9.06 -19.11
C SER A 474 1.77 -9.15 -18.39
N PRO A 475 1.65 -9.92 -17.29
CA PRO A 475 0.38 -10.08 -16.57
C PRO A 475 -0.22 -8.77 -16.05
N ASP A 476 0.66 -7.86 -15.66
CA ASP A 476 0.36 -6.50 -15.23
C ASP A 476 -0.30 -5.67 -16.33
N ALA A 477 0.39 -5.57 -17.48
CA ALA A 477 -0.10 -4.86 -18.66
C ALA A 477 -1.40 -5.47 -19.23
N TYR A 478 -1.53 -6.80 -19.14
CA TYR A 478 -2.76 -7.50 -19.53
C TYR A 478 -3.94 -7.10 -18.65
N VAL A 479 -3.76 -7.07 -17.32
CA VAL A 479 -4.80 -6.62 -16.39
C VAL A 479 -5.13 -5.15 -16.61
N GLN A 480 -4.13 -4.28 -16.83
CA GLN A 480 -4.36 -2.88 -17.20
C GLN A 480 -5.21 -2.74 -18.47
N MET A 481 -4.97 -3.56 -19.49
CA MET A 481 -5.83 -3.55 -20.68
C MET A 481 -7.25 -4.07 -20.41
N ALA A 482 -7.42 -5.07 -19.54
CA ALA A 482 -8.76 -5.49 -19.11
C ALA A 482 -9.51 -4.36 -18.37
N LEU A 483 -8.81 -3.57 -17.54
CA LEU A 483 -9.37 -2.38 -16.88
C LEU A 483 -9.76 -1.29 -17.90
N GLN A 484 -8.96 -1.05 -18.95
CA GLN A 484 -9.31 -0.12 -20.03
C GLN A 484 -10.57 -0.57 -20.77
N LEU A 485 -10.65 -1.85 -21.17
CA LEU A 485 -11.80 -2.41 -21.89
C LEU A 485 -13.07 -2.39 -21.03
N ALA A 486 -12.97 -2.74 -19.74
CA ALA A 486 -14.08 -2.67 -18.80
C ALA A 486 -14.61 -1.23 -18.62
N TYR A 487 -13.70 -0.25 -18.58
CA TYR A 487 -14.09 1.16 -18.44
C TYR A 487 -14.79 1.65 -19.71
N TYR A 488 -14.19 1.34 -20.87
CA TYR A 488 -14.75 1.68 -22.18
C TYR A 488 -16.16 1.12 -22.38
N ARG A 489 -16.38 -0.15 -22.03
CA ARG A 489 -17.71 -0.78 -22.10
C ARG A 489 -18.75 -0.16 -21.17
N LYS A 490 -18.35 0.20 -19.94
CA LYS A 490 -19.26 0.79 -18.95
C LYS A 490 -19.62 2.25 -19.24
N HIS A 491 -18.68 3.02 -19.77
CA HIS A 491 -18.80 4.49 -19.87
C HIS A 491 -18.82 5.03 -21.32
N GLY A 492 -18.49 4.23 -22.33
CA GLY A 492 -18.42 4.63 -23.73
C GLY A 492 -17.20 5.49 -24.11
N GLU A 493 -16.27 5.70 -23.17
CA GLU A 493 -15.09 6.54 -23.34
C GLU A 493 -13.85 5.94 -22.64
N LEU A 494 -12.67 6.49 -22.93
CA LEU A 494 -11.45 6.25 -22.15
C LEU A 494 -11.05 7.51 -21.40
N VAL A 495 -10.44 7.32 -20.23
CA VAL A 495 -10.08 8.39 -19.29
C VAL A 495 -8.62 8.33 -18.89
N ALA A 496 -8.12 9.46 -18.36
CA ALA A 496 -6.81 9.53 -17.73
C ALA A 496 -6.72 8.45 -16.64
N THR A 497 -5.88 7.44 -16.89
CA THR A 497 -5.76 6.26 -16.05
C THR A 497 -4.40 6.26 -15.39
N TYR A 498 -4.42 6.21 -14.06
CA TYR A 498 -3.24 6.18 -13.23
C TYR A 498 -2.83 4.75 -12.89
N GLU A 499 -1.55 4.42 -13.09
CA GLU A 499 -0.88 3.35 -12.35
C GLU A 499 0.39 3.88 -11.69
N SER A 500 0.67 3.43 -10.47
CA SER A 500 1.88 3.77 -9.74
C SER A 500 3.10 2.96 -10.20
N ALA A 501 4.25 3.61 -10.35
CA ALA A 501 5.53 2.99 -10.64
C ALA A 501 6.58 3.42 -9.62
N ALA A 502 7.21 2.47 -8.91
CA ALA A 502 8.21 2.79 -7.89
C ALA A 502 9.54 3.22 -8.53
N THR A 503 10.07 4.37 -8.11
CA THR A 503 11.39 4.88 -8.52
C THR A 503 12.48 4.58 -7.49
N ARG A 504 12.22 3.65 -6.55
CA ARG A 504 13.11 3.25 -5.44
C ARG A 504 14.52 2.78 -5.84
N LYS A 505 14.80 2.51 -7.11
CA LYS A 505 16.17 2.28 -7.61
C LYS A 505 17.06 3.54 -7.58
N TYR A 506 16.45 4.71 -7.38
CA TYR A 506 17.13 5.99 -7.18
C TYR A 506 17.16 6.38 -5.70
N ARG A 507 18.18 7.15 -5.30
CA ARG A 507 18.30 7.77 -3.98
C ARG A 507 17.05 8.59 -3.68
N HIS A 508 16.38 8.29 -2.57
CA HIS A 508 15.10 8.90 -2.16
C HIS A 508 14.04 8.90 -3.28
N GLY A 509 14.04 7.87 -4.12
CA GLY A 509 12.97 7.63 -5.10
C GLY A 509 11.68 7.20 -4.40
N ARG A 510 10.59 7.93 -4.69
CA ARG A 510 9.21 7.59 -4.32
C ARG A 510 8.55 6.85 -5.49
N THR A 511 7.70 7.55 -6.24
CA THR A 511 6.89 7.02 -7.34
C THR A 511 6.84 7.96 -8.54
N GLU A 512 6.47 7.40 -9.69
CA GLU A 512 6.15 8.03 -10.97
C GLU A 512 4.86 7.38 -11.54
N THR A 513 4.28 7.93 -12.62
CA THR A 513 3.08 7.40 -13.28
C THR A 513 3.42 6.48 -14.44
N ALA A 514 2.82 5.29 -14.47
CA ALA A 514 2.52 4.61 -15.71
C ALA A 514 1.11 5.05 -16.16
N ARG A 515 1.00 5.77 -17.28
CA ARG A 515 -0.29 6.19 -17.85
C ARG A 515 -0.84 5.03 -18.68
N SER A 516 -1.87 4.35 -18.20
CA SER A 516 -2.38 3.13 -18.86
C SER A 516 -3.21 3.40 -20.13
N CYS A 517 -3.82 4.58 -20.24
CA CYS A 517 -4.52 5.00 -21.44
C CYS A 517 -3.52 5.48 -22.50
N SER A 518 -3.53 4.85 -23.67
CA SER A 518 -2.68 5.18 -24.82
C SER A 518 -3.47 5.09 -26.13
N ILE A 519 -2.85 5.52 -27.24
CA ILE A 519 -3.43 5.38 -28.59
C ILE A 519 -3.73 3.90 -28.90
N GLU A 520 -2.83 3.02 -28.49
CA GLU A 520 -2.91 1.57 -28.63
C GLU A 520 -3.96 0.95 -27.71
N SER A 521 -4.13 1.42 -26.45
CA SER A 521 -5.23 0.93 -25.60
C SER A 521 -6.59 1.33 -26.14
N LYS A 522 -6.71 2.53 -26.73
CA LYS A 522 -7.91 2.97 -27.45
C LYS A 522 -8.22 2.09 -28.66
N ALA A 523 -7.25 1.90 -29.55
CA ALA A 523 -7.40 1.02 -30.70
C ALA A 523 -7.72 -0.45 -30.31
N PHE A 524 -7.20 -0.92 -29.17
CA PHE A 524 -7.56 -2.23 -28.61
C PHE A 524 -9.01 -2.30 -28.12
N CYS A 525 -9.50 -1.30 -27.38
CA CYS A 525 -10.87 -1.29 -26.88
C CYS A 525 -11.87 -1.22 -28.04
N GLU A 526 -11.64 -0.29 -28.98
CA GLU A 526 -12.42 -0.16 -30.21
C GLU A 526 -12.40 -1.44 -31.06
N ALA A 527 -11.27 -2.16 -31.10
CA ALA A 527 -11.18 -3.43 -31.82
C ALA A 527 -11.90 -4.59 -31.14
N MET A 528 -11.85 -4.69 -29.81
CA MET A 528 -12.48 -5.79 -29.07
C MET A 528 -14.00 -5.79 -29.20
N ASP A 529 -14.60 -4.60 -29.20
CA ASP A 529 -16.06 -4.41 -29.27
C ASP A 529 -16.59 -4.24 -30.71
N ASN A 530 -15.72 -4.23 -31.72
CA ASN A 530 -16.12 -4.24 -33.12
C ASN A 530 -16.43 -5.67 -33.61
N PRO A 531 -17.70 -6.01 -33.93
CA PRO A 531 -18.08 -7.36 -34.36
C PRO A 531 -17.41 -7.79 -35.68
N ASP A 532 -17.12 -6.84 -36.57
CA ASP A 532 -16.56 -7.10 -37.90
C ASP A 532 -15.04 -7.39 -37.87
N MET A 533 -14.37 -7.09 -36.75
CA MET A 533 -12.94 -7.36 -36.60
C MET A 533 -12.66 -8.82 -36.24
N SER A 534 -11.82 -9.48 -37.06
CA SER A 534 -11.37 -10.86 -36.82
C SER A 534 -10.61 -11.01 -35.50
N LEU A 535 -10.67 -12.21 -34.89
CA LEU A 535 -9.97 -12.51 -33.64
C LEU A 535 -8.46 -12.21 -33.71
N LYS A 536 -7.82 -12.47 -34.87
CA LYS A 536 -6.40 -12.14 -35.07
C LYS A 536 -6.13 -10.63 -35.02
N ALA A 537 -7.03 -9.82 -35.58
CA ALA A 537 -6.92 -8.35 -35.53
C ALA A 537 -7.11 -7.82 -34.10
N ARG A 538 -8.12 -8.34 -33.37
CA ARG A 538 -8.34 -8.03 -31.94
C ARG A 538 -7.12 -8.40 -31.08
N ALA A 539 -6.60 -9.60 -31.26
CA ALA A 539 -5.39 -10.07 -30.58
C ALA A 539 -4.14 -9.24 -30.94
N ALA A 540 -4.00 -8.78 -32.19
CA ALA A 540 -2.90 -7.92 -32.61
C ALA A 540 -2.97 -6.53 -31.94
N ALA A 541 -4.15 -5.90 -31.92
CA ALA A 541 -4.37 -4.63 -31.22
C ALA A 541 -4.09 -4.77 -29.71
N CYS A 542 -4.57 -5.84 -29.08
CA CYS A 542 -4.28 -6.15 -27.68
C CYS A 542 -2.79 -6.36 -27.41
N ARG A 543 -2.07 -7.11 -28.27
CA ARG A 543 -0.62 -7.29 -28.19
C ARG A 543 0.13 -5.95 -28.29
N ALA A 544 -0.29 -5.05 -29.17
CA ALA A 544 0.30 -3.71 -29.29
C ALA A 544 0.06 -2.87 -28.02
N ALA A 545 -1.15 -2.88 -27.48
CA ALA A 545 -1.50 -2.13 -26.28
C ALA A 545 -0.77 -2.64 -25.01
N VAL A 546 -0.69 -3.97 -24.84
CA VAL A 546 0.11 -4.63 -23.80
C VAL A 546 1.60 -4.28 -23.92
N ALA A 547 2.16 -4.28 -25.13
CA ALA A 547 3.55 -3.92 -25.38
C ALA A 547 3.82 -2.44 -25.08
N ARG A 548 2.91 -1.53 -25.48
CA ARG A 548 2.99 -0.10 -25.18
C ARG A 548 2.97 0.17 -23.68
N HIS A 549 2.01 -0.42 -22.96
CA HIS A 549 1.92 -0.21 -21.52
C HIS A 549 3.17 -0.73 -20.80
N ALA A 550 3.70 -1.90 -21.19
CA ALA A 550 4.96 -2.42 -20.66
C ALA A 550 6.16 -1.50 -20.95
N GLN A 551 6.21 -0.85 -22.13
CA GLN A 551 7.21 0.17 -22.46
C GLN A 551 7.05 1.43 -21.59
N TYR A 552 5.83 1.92 -21.41
CA TYR A 552 5.57 3.12 -20.61
C TYR A 552 5.90 2.89 -19.13
N THR A 553 5.57 1.71 -18.59
CA THR A 553 5.93 1.33 -17.22
C THR A 553 7.43 1.26 -17.01
N ALA A 554 8.19 0.76 -18.00
CA ALA A 554 9.64 0.78 -17.96
C ALA A 554 10.19 2.23 -17.91
N TRP A 555 9.61 3.16 -18.70
CA TRP A 555 9.95 4.57 -18.59
C TRP A 555 9.60 5.15 -17.22
N ALA A 556 8.45 4.82 -16.64
CA ALA A 556 8.03 5.31 -15.34
C ALA A 556 8.95 4.86 -14.20
N VAL A 557 9.28 3.56 -14.13
CA VAL A 557 10.27 3.01 -13.17
C VAL A 557 11.66 3.64 -13.35
N ASP A 558 12.00 4.03 -14.57
CA ASP A 558 13.26 4.70 -14.91
C ASP A 558 13.24 6.23 -14.66
N GLY A 559 12.17 6.78 -14.09
CA GLY A 559 12.02 8.23 -13.89
C GLY A 559 12.01 9.01 -15.20
N GLN A 560 11.49 8.39 -16.27
CA GLN A 560 11.44 8.89 -17.64
C GLN A 560 9.99 9.10 -18.16
N ALA A 561 8.97 8.94 -17.32
CA ALA A 561 7.61 9.34 -17.67
C ALA A 561 7.42 10.86 -17.49
N VAL A 562 6.18 11.34 -17.59
CA VAL A 562 5.89 12.77 -17.75
C VAL A 562 5.45 13.45 -16.46
N ASP A 563 4.71 12.76 -15.60
CA ASP A 563 3.94 13.40 -14.54
C ASP A 563 4.80 14.02 -13.45
N ARG A 564 5.87 13.37 -12.98
CA ARG A 564 6.78 14.00 -12.02
C ARG A 564 7.50 15.18 -12.60
N HIS A 565 8.01 15.08 -13.83
CA HIS A 565 8.71 16.19 -14.45
C HIS A 565 7.78 17.40 -14.63
N LEU A 566 6.57 17.20 -15.16
CA LEU A 566 5.58 18.26 -15.32
C LEU A 566 5.14 18.86 -13.98
N LEU A 567 5.01 18.05 -12.92
CA LEU A 567 4.79 18.55 -11.55
C LEU A 567 5.97 19.40 -11.08
N GLY A 568 7.21 18.95 -11.26
CA GLY A 568 8.41 19.70 -10.89
C GLY A 568 8.50 21.06 -11.59
N LEU A 569 8.18 21.12 -12.88
CA LEU A 569 8.11 22.36 -13.66
C LEU A 569 6.99 23.30 -13.16
N ARG A 570 5.88 22.76 -12.65
CA ARG A 570 4.79 23.55 -12.03
C ARG A 570 5.18 24.07 -10.64
N LEU A 571 5.85 23.26 -9.83
CA LEU A 571 6.25 23.59 -8.45
C LEU A 571 7.47 24.54 -8.39
N ILE A 572 8.39 24.46 -9.35
CA ILE A 572 9.53 25.39 -9.41
C ILE A 572 9.12 26.80 -9.87
N ARG A 573 7.95 26.97 -10.52
CA ARG A 573 7.40 28.29 -10.91
C ARG A 573 7.16 29.14 -9.66
N ARG A 574 7.59 30.41 -9.68
CA ARG A 574 7.31 31.34 -8.58
C ARG A 574 5.85 31.81 -8.65
N PRO A 575 5.19 32.12 -7.52
CA PRO A 575 3.79 32.56 -7.51
C PRO A 575 3.51 33.74 -8.44
N GLU A 576 4.45 34.68 -8.56
CA GLU A 576 4.35 35.91 -9.37
C GLU A 576 4.59 35.75 -10.88
N GLU A 577 5.06 34.58 -11.34
CA GLU A 577 5.26 34.30 -12.77
C GLU A 577 3.93 33.87 -13.40
N GLU A 578 3.65 34.22 -14.66
CA GLU A 578 2.43 33.75 -15.32
C GLU A 578 2.38 32.22 -15.38
N VAL A 579 1.19 31.62 -15.22
CA VAL A 579 1.02 30.17 -15.42
C VAL A 579 1.16 29.88 -16.92
N PRO A 580 2.09 29.00 -17.36
CA PRO A 580 2.24 28.70 -18.78
C PRO A 580 0.94 28.23 -19.44
N ALA A 581 0.69 28.64 -20.69
CA ALA A 581 -0.53 28.27 -21.43
C ALA A 581 -0.79 26.75 -21.47
N MET A 582 0.27 25.93 -21.55
CA MET A 582 0.19 24.47 -21.43
C MET A 582 -0.45 23.99 -20.11
N PHE A 583 -0.21 24.68 -18.99
CA PHE A 583 -0.78 24.35 -17.69
C PHE A 583 -2.15 24.99 -17.44
N GLN A 584 -2.57 25.93 -18.30
CA GLN A 584 -3.92 26.50 -18.33
C GLN A 584 -4.88 25.73 -19.27
N ASP A 585 -4.36 24.94 -20.22
CA ASP A 585 -5.20 24.16 -21.15
C ASP A 585 -6.11 23.18 -20.38
N PRO A 586 -7.44 23.22 -20.57
CA PRO A 586 -8.36 22.28 -19.91
C PRO A 586 -8.01 20.80 -20.17
N VAL A 587 -7.35 20.50 -21.28
CA VAL A 587 -6.83 19.16 -21.58
C VAL A 587 -5.78 18.72 -20.58
N PHE A 588 -4.88 19.62 -20.15
CA PHE A 588 -3.85 19.31 -19.14
C PHE A 588 -4.50 18.89 -17.82
N ALA A 589 -5.46 19.68 -17.33
CA ALA A 589 -6.25 19.34 -16.15
C ALA A 589 -6.99 17.99 -16.30
N ARG A 590 -7.61 17.73 -17.46
CA ARG A 590 -8.26 16.44 -17.77
C ARG A 590 -7.28 15.27 -17.77
N THR A 591 -6.06 15.43 -18.28
CA THR A 591 -5.03 14.38 -18.23
C THR A 591 -4.40 14.20 -16.84
N CYS A 592 -4.63 15.14 -15.93
CA CYS A 592 -4.23 15.11 -14.53
C CYS A 592 -5.47 15.01 -13.60
N ARG A 593 -6.53 14.32 -14.06
CA ARG A 593 -7.71 13.93 -13.26
C ARG A 593 -7.92 12.42 -13.38
N TRP A 594 -7.38 11.64 -12.44
CA TRP A 594 -7.32 10.18 -12.53
C TRP A 594 -8.67 9.48 -12.26
N ARG A 595 -9.62 9.58 -13.19
CA ARG A 595 -10.94 8.90 -13.10
C ARG A 595 -10.85 7.36 -13.05
N LEU A 596 -9.70 6.79 -13.37
CA LEU A 596 -9.39 5.40 -13.04
C LEU A 596 -8.02 5.35 -12.35
N SER A 597 -8.01 5.07 -11.05
CA SER A 597 -6.79 4.98 -10.25
C SER A 597 -6.48 3.54 -9.87
N THR A 598 -5.31 3.07 -10.26
CA THR A 598 -4.97 1.65 -10.20
C THR A 598 -3.61 1.45 -9.54
N SER A 599 -3.44 0.28 -8.93
CA SER A 599 -2.16 -0.12 -8.36
C SER A 599 -2.13 -1.61 -8.03
N GLN A 600 -0.94 -2.17 -8.18
CA GLN A 600 -0.67 -3.60 -8.12
C GLN A 600 0.21 -3.93 -6.93
N ILE A 601 -0.25 -4.84 -6.08
CA ILE A 601 0.55 -5.46 -5.01
C ILE A 601 0.22 -6.95 -5.00
N SER A 602 1.04 -7.74 -5.70
CA SER A 602 0.87 -9.19 -5.77
C SER A 602 1.79 -9.91 -4.79
N ASP A 603 1.26 -10.27 -3.63
CA ASP A 603 1.90 -11.20 -2.70
C ASP A 603 0.87 -12.25 -2.27
N ASP A 604 1.27 -13.51 -2.24
CA ASP A 604 0.38 -14.61 -1.85
C ASP A 604 -0.06 -14.47 -0.39
N CYS A 605 0.71 -13.80 0.47
CA CYS A 605 0.35 -13.55 1.87
C CYS A 605 -0.90 -12.66 2.05
N PHE A 606 -1.40 -12.02 0.98
CA PHE A 606 -2.60 -11.19 0.98
C PHE A 606 -3.82 -11.89 0.34
N ILE A 607 -4.96 -11.72 0.99
CA ILE A 607 -6.29 -12.12 0.48
C ILE A 607 -7.21 -10.91 0.25
N ALA A 608 -6.84 -9.73 0.76
CA ALA A 608 -7.52 -8.48 0.47
C ALA A 608 -6.52 -7.32 0.42
N TYR A 609 -6.81 -6.31 -0.39
CA TYR A 609 -6.00 -5.12 -0.58
C TYR A 609 -6.89 -4.00 -1.14
N GLY A 610 -6.73 -2.76 -0.67
CA GLY A 610 -7.50 -1.63 -1.18
C GLY A 610 -7.17 -0.26 -0.56
N TRP A 611 -7.74 0.77 -1.17
CA TRP A 611 -7.79 2.19 -0.75
C TRP A 611 -8.99 2.84 -1.49
N GLY A 612 -9.30 4.11 -1.22
CA GLY A 612 -10.43 4.82 -1.85
C GLY A 612 -10.18 5.39 -3.25
N GLU A 613 -11.23 5.84 -3.90
CA GLU A 613 -11.18 6.63 -5.12
C GLU A 613 -10.63 8.04 -4.86
N VAL A 614 -10.18 8.66 -5.94
CA VAL A 614 -9.15 9.70 -5.89
C VAL A 614 -9.64 11.05 -6.42
N VAL A 615 -10.77 10.99 -7.12
CA VAL A 615 -11.60 12.08 -7.61
C VAL A 615 -13.05 11.58 -7.52
N PRO A 616 -14.04 12.45 -7.23
CA PRO A 616 -15.43 12.02 -6.99
C PRO A 616 -16.09 11.25 -8.14
N ASP A 617 -15.68 11.52 -9.38
CA ASP A 617 -16.17 10.93 -10.64
C ASP A 617 -15.27 9.79 -11.16
N GLY A 618 -14.51 9.16 -10.26
CA GLY A 618 -13.56 8.09 -10.58
C GLY A 618 -13.65 6.84 -9.71
N TYR A 619 -12.76 5.89 -10.00
CA TYR A 619 -12.63 4.63 -9.26
C TYR A 619 -11.25 4.47 -8.62
N GLY A 620 -11.24 3.91 -7.40
CA GLY A 620 -10.07 3.21 -6.86
C GLY A 620 -10.12 1.75 -7.30
N CYS A 621 -9.03 1.22 -7.84
CA CYS A 621 -8.94 -0.16 -8.32
C CYS A 621 -7.62 -0.80 -7.89
N ALA A 622 -7.63 -1.35 -6.67
CA ALA A 622 -6.52 -2.14 -6.15
C ALA A 622 -6.56 -3.54 -6.74
N TYR A 623 -5.42 -4.09 -7.16
CA TYR A 623 -5.43 -5.44 -7.73
C TYR A 623 -4.21 -6.30 -7.38
N MET A 624 -4.42 -7.61 -7.43
CA MET A 624 -3.41 -8.65 -7.19
C MET A 624 -3.45 -9.68 -8.31
N VAL A 625 -2.28 -10.09 -8.79
CA VAL A 625 -2.09 -11.01 -9.91
C VAL A 625 -1.39 -12.28 -9.39
N LYS A 626 -2.17 -13.27 -8.97
CA LYS A 626 -1.66 -14.55 -8.44
C LYS A 626 -1.47 -15.57 -9.55
N GLU A 627 -1.02 -16.78 -9.21
CA GLU A 627 -0.71 -17.82 -10.21
C GLU A 627 -1.94 -18.24 -11.03
N THR A 628 -3.05 -18.51 -10.34
CA THR A 628 -4.28 -19.10 -10.90
C THR A 628 -5.53 -18.23 -10.74
N GLU A 629 -5.43 -17.09 -10.06
CA GLU A 629 -6.53 -16.16 -9.82
C GLU A 629 -6.07 -14.70 -9.92
N LEU A 630 -7.02 -13.78 -10.10
CA LEU A 630 -6.84 -12.33 -9.97
C LEU A 630 -7.80 -11.81 -8.90
N TYR A 631 -7.37 -10.79 -8.15
CA TYR A 631 -8.23 -10.08 -7.19
C TYR A 631 -8.27 -8.61 -7.56
N PHE A 632 -9.44 -8.00 -7.42
CA PHE A 632 -9.64 -6.56 -7.51
C PHE A 632 -10.40 -6.06 -6.27
N CYS A 633 -10.17 -4.83 -5.84
CA CYS A 633 -11.03 -4.08 -4.94
C CYS A 633 -11.39 -2.78 -5.63
N VAL A 634 -12.66 -2.65 -6.02
CA VAL A 634 -13.20 -1.51 -6.74
C VAL A 634 -13.92 -0.59 -5.76
N THR A 635 -13.56 0.69 -5.72
CA THR A 635 -14.25 1.72 -4.94
C THR A 635 -14.74 2.87 -5.82
N SER A 636 -15.85 3.51 -5.44
CA SER A 636 -16.32 4.77 -6.04
C SER A 636 -17.40 5.46 -5.17
N LEU A 637 -17.58 6.78 -5.36
CA LEU A 637 -18.69 7.54 -4.81
C LEU A 637 -19.97 7.33 -5.63
N GLY A 638 -20.45 6.08 -5.70
CA GLY A 638 -21.76 5.75 -6.27
C GLY A 638 -21.79 5.46 -7.78
N LEU A 639 -20.65 5.22 -8.45
CA LEU A 639 -20.59 5.01 -9.91
C LEU A 639 -20.99 3.59 -10.37
N GLY A 640 -21.30 2.70 -9.43
CA GLY A 640 -21.59 1.28 -9.69
C GLY A 640 -20.31 0.45 -9.72
N SER A 641 -19.64 0.36 -8.56
CA SER A 641 -18.43 -0.44 -8.35
C SER A 641 -18.65 -1.93 -8.64
N LYS A 642 -19.87 -2.44 -8.40
CA LYS A 642 -20.22 -3.84 -8.65
C LYS A 642 -20.33 -4.14 -10.14
N GLU A 643 -21.00 -3.26 -10.88
CA GLU A 643 -21.15 -3.32 -12.33
C GLU A 643 -19.80 -3.16 -13.02
N PHE A 644 -18.92 -2.29 -12.51
CA PHE A 644 -17.55 -2.19 -13.02
C PHE A 644 -16.75 -3.47 -12.76
N GLY A 645 -16.86 -4.09 -11.57
CA GLY A 645 -16.29 -5.41 -11.28
C GLY A 645 -16.78 -6.51 -12.23
N GLN A 646 -18.06 -6.48 -12.64
CA GLN A 646 -18.61 -7.40 -13.65
C GLN A 646 -17.96 -7.19 -15.01
N HIS A 647 -17.86 -5.94 -15.50
CA HIS A 647 -17.19 -5.65 -16.76
C HIS A 647 -15.69 -5.99 -16.76
N ILE A 648 -15.01 -5.92 -15.60
CA ILE A 648 -13.62 -6.41 -15.46
C ILE A 648 -13.56 -7.92 -15.69
N ALA A 649 -14.47 -8.70 -15.09
CA ALA A 649 -14.52 -10.16 -15.30
C ALA A 649 -14.88 -10.53 -16.75
N GLU A 650 -15.82 -9.81 -17.37
CA GLU A 650 -16.19 -9.98 -18.79
C GLU A 650 -15.01 -9.68 -19.73
N ALA A 651 -14.32 -8.55 -19.53
CA ALA A 651 -13.14 -8.19 -20.30
C ALA A 651 -12.03 -9.26 -20.18
N LEU A 652 -11.83 -9.82 -18.99
CA LEU A 652 -10.86 -10.89 -18.75
C LEU A 652 -11.22 -12.19 -19.49
N GLU A 653 -12.48 -12.64 -19.49
CA GLU A 653 -12.86 -13.85 -20.23
C GLU A 653 -12.86 -13.62 -21.75
N ASP A 654 -13.26 -12.45 -22.26
CA ASP A 654 -13.20 -12.12 -23.69
C ASP A 654 -11.76 -12.07 -24.22
N MET A 655 -10.85 -11.45 -23.45
CA MET A 655 -9.43 -11.43 -23.78
C MET A 655 -8.85 -12.85 -23.76
N ARG A 656 -9.23 -13.68 -22.79
CA ARG A 656 -8.81 -15.09 -22.73
C ARG A 656 -9.30 -15.88 -23.94
N PHE A 657 -10.60 -15.84 -24.24
CA PHE A 657 -11.20 -16.50 -25.40
C PHE A 657 -10.46 -16.11 -26.69
N THR A 658 -10.24 -14.81 -26.88
CA THR A 658 -9.51 -14.27 -28.04
C THR A 658 -8.12 -14.88 -28.18
N PHE A 659 -7.34 -14.98 -27.09
CA PHE A 659 -6.00 -15.57 -27.15
C PHE A 659 -5.95 -17.10 -27.18
N GLU A 660 -6.94 -17.80 -26.63
CA GLU A 660 -7.06 -19.25 -26.76
C GLU A 660 -7.38 -19.63 -28.22
N GLU A 661 -8.35 -18.98 -28.86
CA GLU A 661 -8.70 -19.24 -30.27
C GLU A 661 -7.59 -18.80 -31.23
N VAL A 662 -7.01 -17.61 -31.06
CA VAL A 662 -5.89 -17.15 -31.92
C VAL A 662 -4.69 -18.08 -31.83
N ARG A 663 -4.39 -18.67 -30.65
CA ARG A 663 -3.32 -19.69 -30.54
C ARG A 663 -3.66 -21.02 -31.22
N LYS A 664 -4.95 -21.36 -31.41
CA LYS A 664 -5.34 -22.52 -32.23
C LYS A 664 -5.13 -22.21 -33.71
N ILE A 665 -5.55 -21.02 -34.16
CA ILE A 665 -5.39 -20.55 -35.54
C ILE A 665 -3.90 -20.47 -35.91
N GLU A 666 -3.08 -19.78 -35.10
CA GLU A 666 -1.63 -19.65 -35.31
C GLU A 666 -0.91 -21.02 -35.35
N LYS A 667 -1.37 -22.01 -34.57
CA LYS A 667 -0.85 -23.39 -34.63
C LYS A 667 -1.25 -24.13 -35.90
N ALA A 668 -2.49 -23.97 -36.35
CA ALA A 668 -2.97 -24.61 -37.58
C ALA A 668 -2.22 -24.06 -38.80
N GLU A 669 -2.10 -22.74 -38.90
CA GLU A 669 -1.33 -22.05 -39.95
C GLU A 669 0.15 -22.45 -39.93
N ALA A 670 0.76 -22.55 -38.74
CA ALA A 670 2.15 -23.00 -38.62
C ALA A 670 2.35 -24.47 -39.03
N ALA A 671 1.37 -25.34 -38.75
CA ALA A 671 1.39 -26.74 -39.19
C ALA A 671 1.20 -26.88 -40.71
N GLU A 672 0.29 -26.10 -41.29
CA GLU A 672 0.07 -26.03 -42.74
C GLU A 672 1.31 -25.48 -43.47
N ALA A 673 1.90 -24.41 -42.97
CA ALA A 673 3.14 -23.85 -43.51
C ALA A 673 4.33 -24.83 -43.39
N ALA A 674 4.43 -25.57 -42.29
CA ALA A 674 5.44 -26.62 -42.13
C ALA A 674 5.23 -27.80 -43.10
N LEU A 675 3.99 -28.21 -43.33
CA LEU A 675 3.64 -29.25 -44.31
C LEU A 675 3.95 -28.79 -45.74
N ALA A 676 3.61 -27.55 -46.10
CA ALA A 676 3.93 -26.96 -47.40
C ALA A 676 5.45 -26.83 -47.62
N ALA A 677 6.20 -26.41 -46.59
CA ALA A 677 7.66 -26.35 -46.64
C ALA A 677 8.30 -27.75 -46.80
N ALA A 678 7.78 -28.76 -46.10
CA ALA A 678 8.23 -30.15 -46.24
C ALA A 678 7.94 -30.71 -47.64
N ALA A 679 6.76 -30.42 -48.22
CA ALA A 679 6.41 -30.80 -49.58
C ALA A 679 7.32 -30.12 -50.62
N ALA A 680 7.59 -28.81 -50.47
CA ALA A 680 8.50 -28.07 -51.34
C ALA A 680 9.95 -28.60 -51.26
N ALA A 681 10.42 -28.96 -50.06
CA ALA A 681 11.74 -29.57 -49.87
C ALA A 681 11.83 -30.98 -50.50
N ALA A 682 10.77 -31.78 -50.41
CA ALA A 682 10.70 -33.09 -51.06
C ALA A 682 10.73 -32.97 -52.60
N GLU A 683 9.98 -32.02 -53.17
CA GLU A 683 9.99 -31.77 -54.62
C GLU A 683 11.35 -31.24 -55.09
N ALA A 684 11.98 -30.33 -54.35
CA ALA A 684 13.34 -29.86 -54.65
C ALA A 684 14.37 -31.00 -54.65
N ALA A 685 14.27 -31.94 -53.70
CA ALA A 685 15.12 -33.13 -53.66
C ALA A 685 14.85 -34.08 -54.84
N ARG A 686 13.59 -34.21 -55.28
CA ARG A 686 13.19 -34.98 -56.47
C ARG A 686 13.82 -34.39 -57.73
N VAL A 687 13.67 -33.09 -57.96
CA VAL A 687 14.26 -32.37 -59.10
C VAL A 687 15.78 -32.46 -59.12
N ALA A 688 16.45 -32.26 -57.97
CA ALA A 688 17.91 -32.40 -57.87
C ALA A 688 18.40 -33.84 -58.17
N THR A 689 17.58 -34.85 -57.89
CA THR A 689 17.87 -36.25 -58.25
C THR A 689 17.73 -36.45 -59.76
N GLU A 690 16.65 -35.97 -60.38
CA GLU A 690 16.44 -36.03 -61.84
C GLU A 690 17.53 -35.28 -62.63
N GLU A 691 18.00 -34.12 -62.14
CA GLU A 691 19.11 -33.39 -62.75
C GLU A 691 20.44 -34.16 -62.63
N ARG A 692 20.70 -34.78 -61.47
CA ARG A 692 21.90 -35.62 -61.28
C ARG A 692 21.88 -36.85 -62.20
N GLU A 693 20.74 -37.50 -62.36
CA GLU A 693 20.55 -38.62 -63.30
C GLU A 693 20.73 -38.19 -64.75
N LYS A 694 20.16 -37.05 -65.17
CA LYS A 694 20.39 -36.47 -66.51
C LYS A 694 21.86 -36.12 -66.74
N THR A 695 22.55 -35.59 -65.73
CA THR A 695 23.98 -35.25 -65.82
C THR A 695 24.84 -36.51 -65.97
N MET A 696 24.54 -37.58 -65.23
CA MET A 696 25.19 -38.89 -65.43
C MET A 696 24.89 -39.48 -66.80
N ALA A 697 23.64 -39.42 -67.28
CA ALA A 697 23.28 -39.91 -68.60
C ALA A 697 23.98 -39.14 -69.73
N ALA A 698 24.13 -37.82 -69.60
CA ALA A 698 24.87 -36.99 -70.55
C ALA A 698 26.38 -37.30 -70.55
N ALA A 699 26.99 -37.52 -69.38
CA ALA A 699 28.39 -37.94 -69.27
C ALA A 699 28.65 -39.30 -69.95
N VAL A 700 27.72 -40.26 -69.81
CA VAL A 700 27.79 -41.57 -70.49
C VAL A 700 27.59 -41.44 -72.00
N ALA A 701 26.74 -40.52 -72.45
CA ALA A 701 26.47 -40.31 -73.88
C ALA A 701 27.61 -39.61 -74.65
N ASN A 702 28.42 -38.79 -73.96
CA ASN A 702 29.48 -37.98 -74.60
C ASN A 702 30.85 -38.67 -74.71
N GLY A 703 31.03 -39.87 -74.14
CA GLY A 703 32.21 -40.70 -74.41
C GLY A 703 33.54 -40.19 -73.84
N GLU A 704 33.53 -39.40 -72.76
CA GLU A 704 34.76 -39.00 -72.07
C GLU A 704 35.22 -40.08 -71.09
N GLU A 705 36.21 -40.90 -71.50
CA GLU A 705 37.08 -41.58 -70.53
C GLU A 705 37.94 -40.54 -69.81
N SER A 706 37.74 -40.37 -68.51
CA SER A 706 38.79 -39.82 -67.63
C SER A 706 38.85 -40.55 -66.30
N THR A 707 40.06 -40.66 -65.77
CA THR A 707 40.43 -41.60 -64.71
C THR A 707 40.41 -40.97 -63.32
N ASN A 708 40.32 -41.83 -62.29
CA ASN A 708 40.39 -41.53 -60.85
C ASN A 708 39.28 -40.66 -60.23
N MET A 709 38.24 -41.33 -59.72
CA MET A 709 37.77 -41.06 -58.36
C MET A 709 37.59 -42.37 -57.57
N VAL A 710 38.01 -42.35 -56.30
CA VAL A 710 37.99 -43.51 -55.40
C VAL A 710 36.56 -43.75 -54.88
N LEU A 711 36.07 -44.98 -55.03
CA LEU A 711 34.83 -45.46 -54.44
C LEU A 711 34.97 -45.60 -52.90
N PRO A 712 34.01 -45.09 -52.10
CA PRO A 712 33.60 -45.73 -50.87
C PRO A 712 32.47 -46.72 -51.17
N MET A 713 32.64 -47.97 -50.71
CA MET A 713 31.62 -49.02 -50.84
C MET A 713 30.33 -48.64 -50.10
N ILE A 714 29.18 -49.02 -50.66
CA ILE A 714 27.92 -49.09 -49.93
C ILE A 714 27.99 -50.35 -49.05
N ASP A 715 28.16 -50.18 -47.74
CA ASP A 715 27.96 -51.27 -46.79
C ASP A 715 26.45 -51.45 -46.52
N THR A 716 25.96 -52.68 -46.67
CA THR A 716 24.53 -53.02 -46.62
C THR A 716 24.16 -53.77 -45.35
N THR A 717 24.41 -53.19 -44.17
CA THR A 717 23.66 -53.56 -42.94
C THR A 717 23.86 -52.55 -41.81
N THR A 718 22.83 -51.77 -41.45
CA THR A 718 22.70 -51.24 -40.08
C THR A 718 21.24 -51.02 -39.69
N PRO A 719 20.54 -52.04 -39.17
CA PRO A 719 19.37 -51.80 -38.34
C PRO A 719 19.85 -51.28 -36.98
N GLY A 720 19.20 -50.24 -36.45
CA GLY A 720 19.45 -49.81 -35.08
C GLY A 720 18.96 -50.87 -34.09
N PHE A 721 19.76 -51.21 -33.08
CA PHE A 721 19.30 -52.04 -31.96
C PHE A 721 19.97 -51.68 -30.63
N PHE A 722 19.29 -52.07 -29.55
CA PHE A 722 19.63 -51.84 -28.14
C PHE A 722 20.90 -52.54 -27.65
N GLY A 723 21.51 -52.00 -26.59
CA GLY A 723 21.53 -52.74 -25.32
C GLY A 723 22.87 -52.93 -24.59
N SER A 724 22.87 -52.61 -23.28
CA SER A 724 23.73 -53.14 -22.19
C SER A 724 25.27 -52.99 -22.28
N GLY A 725 26.02 -52.83 -21.18
CA GLY A 725 25.64 -52.61 -19.78
C GLY A 725 26.69 -53.11 -18.77
N GLY A 726 27.04 -52.29 -17.76
CA GLY A 726 27.78 -52.70 -16.54
C GLY A 726 29.24 -53.12 -16.71
N VAL A 727 30.08 -53.28 -15.67
CA VAL A 727 30.17 -52.78 -14.27
C VAL A 727 31.71 -52.72 -13.97
N ASP A 728 32.31 -51.98 -13.03
CA ASP A 728 32.34 -52.27 -11.59
C ASP A 728 33.22 -51.27 -10.78
N LEU A 729 32.81 -51.04 -9.51
CA LEU A 729 33.61 -50.88 -8.26
C LEU A 729 34.83 -49.92 -8.26
N ILE A 730 34.99 -48.91 -7.38
CA ILE A 730 35.03 -48.88 -5.89
C ILE A 730 34.84 -47.38 -5.48
N SER A 731 34.36 -46.89 -4.30
CA SER A 731 34.21 -47.41 -2.92
C SER A 731 32.86 -47.02 -2.26
N ARG A 732 32.87 -46.37 -1.07
CA ARG A 732 31.77 -45.83 -0.26
C ARG A 732 32.28 -44.65 0.60
N SER A 733 31.42 -43.64 0.81
CA SER A 733 31.16 -42.86 2.06
C SER A 733 32.34 -42.30 2.92
N PRO A 734 32.26 -41.04 3.42
CA PRO A 734 31.31 -40.74 4.51
C PRO A 734 30.55 -39.40 4.42
N SER A 735 29.45 -39.32 5.17
CA SER A 735 28.66 -38.10 5.42
C SER A 735 29.37 -37.14 6.38
N PRO A 736 29.23 -35.82 6.20
CA PRO A 736 29.36 -34.82 7.26
C PRO A 736 27.98 -34.31 7.75
N PRO A 737 27.90 -33.61 8.90
CA PRO A 737 26.73 -33.66 9.78
C PRO A 737 25.63 -32.62 9.51
N SER A 738 24.50 -32.81 10.18
CA SER A 738 23.33 -31.94 10.17
C SER A 738 23.53 -30.60 10.90
N LEU A 739 22.63 -29.66 10.61
CA LEU A 739 22.26 -28.48 11.42
C LEU A 739 23.27 -27.33 11.48
N SER A 740 23.21 -26.47 10.46
CA SER A 740 23.07 -25.03 10.72
C SER A 740 21.65 -24.60 10.33
N LYS A 741 21.05 -23.68 11.11
CA LYS A 741 19.70 -23.16 10.84
C LYS A 741 19.69 -22.46 9.48
N PRO A 742 18.60 -22.51 8.70
CA PRO A 742 18.44 -21.55 7.61
C PRO A 742 18.48 -20.15 8.23
N ALA A 743 19.31 -19.26 7.68
CA ALA A 743 19.23 -17.84 8.00
C ALA A 743 17.81 -17.35 7.65
N PRO A 744 17.19 -16.47 8.47
CA PRO A 744 15.84 -16.00 8.20
C PRO A 744 15.79 -15.37 6.81
N ARG A 745 14.75 -15.71 6.02
CA ARG A 745 14.57 -15.27 4.63
C ARG A 745 14.12 -13.80 4.59
N THR A 746 14.96 -12.91 5.13
CA THR A 746 14.66 -11.48 5.24
C THR A 746 14.72 -10.76 3.90
N SER A 747 15.53 -11.24 2.95
CA SER A 747 15.70 -10.64 1.63
C SER A 747 14.74 -11.21 0.60
N LEU A 748 14.13 -10.34 -0.20
CA LEU A 748 13.42 -10.67 -1.44
C LEU A 748 14.43 -11.26 -2.46
N PHE A 749 14.70 -12.56 -2.37
CA PHE A 749 15.47 -13.29 -3.37
C PHE A 749 14.60 -13.57 -4.61
N PHE A 750 14.55 -12.57 -5.49
CA PHE A 750 13.94 -12.71 -6.80
C PHE A 750 14.70 -13.74 -7.65
N GLN A 751 14.00 -14.82 -8.04
CA GLN A 751 14.60 -15.88 -8.86
C GLN A 751 15.00 -15.37 -10.25
N LYS A 752 16.05 -16.00 -10.81
CA LYS A 752 16.84 -15.45 -11.93
C LYS A 752 16.06 -15.29 -13.24
N ASP A 753 14.97 -16.04 -13.44
CA ASP A 753 14.37 -16.27 -14.77
C ASP A 753 12.84 -15.99 -14.88
N ASP A 754 12.21 -15.24 -13.94
CA ASP A 754 10.78 -14.87 -14.10
C ASP A 754 10.61 -13.55 -14.92
N PRO A 755 9.98 -13.56 -16.11
CA PRO A 755 9.68 -12.34 -16.87
C PRO A 755 8.70 -11.37 -16.19
N VAL A 756 7.97 -11.76 -15.13
CA VAL A 756 7.15 -10.85 -14.28
C VAL A 756 8.01 -9.85 -13.50
N LEU A 757 9.32 -10.07 -13.38
CA LEU A 757 10.26 -9.18 -12.68
C LEU A 757 10.50 -7.79 -13.32
N ARG A 758 9.77 -7.43 -14.40
CA ARG A 758 9.79 -6.06 -14.94
C ARG A 758 8.62 -5.20 -14.45
N THR A 759 7.58 -5.81 -13.87
CA THR A 759 6.33 -5.12 -13.50
C THR A 759 5.92 -5.33 -12.04
N ALA A 760 6.29 -6.44 -11.39
CA ALA A 760 5.91 -6.74 -10.00
C ALA A 760 6.84 -6.10 -8.94
N LEU A 761 7.05 -4.78 -8.98
CA LEU A 761 7.83 -4.04 -7.98
C LEU A 761 6.94 -2.97 -7.36
N ALA A 762 6.44 -3.29 -6.15
CA ALA A 762 5.18 -2.78 -5.60
C ALA A 762 5.06 -1.24 -5.47
N ARG A 763 3.81 -0.81 -5.38
CA ARG A 763 3.32 0.44 -5.95
C ARG A 763 2.22 1.02 -5.06
N ASN A 764 2.14 2.35 -4.94
CA ASN A 764 1.02 3.19 -4.47
C ASN A 764 1.59 4.60 -4.23
N ALA A 765 0.83 5.66 -4.54
CA ALA A 765 1.08 7.01 -4.01
C ALA A 765 0.10 8.11 -4.45
N MET A 766 -0.21 8.20 -5.75
CA MET A 766 -0.20 9.52 -6.38
C MET A 766 -1.51 10.30 -6.43
N ALA A 767 -2.62 9.60 -6.51
CA ALA A 767 -3.72 10.13 -7.30
C ALA A 767 -4.62 11.19 -6.59
N MET A 768 -4.32 11.52 -5.32
CA MET A 768 -5.24 12.14 -4.38
C MET A 768 -5.18 13.67 -4.32
N ALA A 769 -4.03 14.29 -4.67
CA ALA A 769 -3.82 15.73 -4.52
C ALA A 769 -4.38 16.58 -5.69
N GLN A 770 -5.32 16.04 -6.47
CA GLN A 770 -5.54 16.56 -7.82
C GLN A 770 -6.55 17.71 -7.93
N GLU A 771 -7.66 17.65 -7.22
CA GLU A 771 -8.81 18.51 -7.54
C GLU A 771 -8.62 19.99 -7.17
N LYS A 772 -7.74 20.32 -6.21
CA LYS A 772 -7.53 21.71 -5.75
C LYS A 772 -6.26 22.38 -6.28
N TYR A 773 -5.28 21.61 -6.77
CA TYR A 773 -3.94 22.12 -7.13
C TYR A 773 -3.59 22.05 -8.61
N TRP A 774 -4.24 21.20 -9.42
CA TRP A 774 -4.12 21.28 -10.89
C TRP A 774 -5.06 22.32 -11.48
N SER A 775 -6.25 22.47 -10.88
CA SER A 775 -7.19 23.57 -11.10
C SER A 775 -6.73 24.91 -10.49
N GLY A 776 -5.43 25.19 -10.46
CA GLY A 776 -4.86 26.50 -10.13
C GLY A 776 -5.13 27.56 -11.21
N ILE A 777 -6.28 27.43 -11.88
CA ILE A 777 -6.99 28.48 -12.58
C ILE A 777 -8.04 28.92 -11.55
N ASP A 778 -7.84 30.09 -10.95
CA ASP A 778 -8.93 30.72 -10.21
C ASP A 778 -10.14 30.84 -11.16
N ASP A 779 -11.30 30.33 -10.73
CA ASP A 779 -12.58 30.36 -11.44
C ASP A 779 -12.69 29.62 -12.80
N ILE A 780 -12.39 28.30 -12.83
CA ILE A 780 -13.16 27.38 -13.71
C ILE A 780 -14.06 26.49 -12.83
N ALA A 781 -15.33 26.87 -12.76
CA ALA A 781 -16.38 25.91 -12.42
C ALA A 781 -16.43 24.84 -13.52
N PHE A 782 -16.23 23.58 -13.14
CA PHE A 782 -16.73 22.48 -13.97
C PHE A 782 -18.26 22.49 -13.83
N ASP A 783 -18.95 23.01 -14.85
CA ASP A 783 -20.42 22.90 -14.91
C ASP A 783 -20.82 21.42 -14.74
N ASP A 784 -21.85 21.17 -13.93
CA ASP A 784 -22.40 19.83 -13.69
C ASP A 784 -22.93 19.21 -14.99
N VAL A 785 -22.08 18.51 -15.75
CA VAL A 785 -22.49 17.68 -16.88
C VAL A 785 -23.12 16.39 -16.34
N THR A 786 -24.29 16.52 -15.74
CA THR A 786 -25.20 15.40 -15.52
C THR A 786 -25.68 14.89 -16.89
N PRO A 787 -25.49 13.61 -17.25
CA PRO A 787 -25.96 13.07 -18.52
C PRO A 787 -27.49 12.99 -18.56
N GLY A 788 -28.13 14.07 -19.02
CA GLY A 788 -29.59 14.20 -19.09
C GLY A 788 -30.22 13.48 -20.29
N SER A 789 -31.18 12.60 -20.01
CA SER A 789 -32.10 12.04 -21.01
C SER A 789 -32.79 13.14 -21.85
N PRO A 790 -33.00 12.96 -23.16
CA PRO A 790 -33.43 14.04 -24.03
C PRO A 790 -34.89 14.47 -23.79
N LYS A 791 -35.12 15.76 -23.53
CA LYS A 791 -36.43 16.41 -23.68
C LYS A 791 -36.38 17.45 -24.79
N ALA A 792 -37.37 17.40 -25.68
CA ALA A 792 -37.41 18.18 -26.90
C ALA A 792 -37.56 19.69 -26.65
N LYS A 793 -36.96 20.50 -27.53
CA LYS A 793 -37.11 21.97 -27.54
C LYS A 793 -38.41 22.38 -28.23
N THR A 794 -39.15 23.29 -27.61
CA THR A 794 -40.11 24.19 -28.29
C THR A 794 -39.84 25.64 -27.88
N THR A 795 -40.09 26.58 -28.79
CA THR A 795 -39.33 27.85 -28.89
C THR A 795 -40.12 29.13 -28.59
N ARG A 796 -39.45 30.07 -27.88
CA ARG A 796 -39.56 31.57 -28.00
C ARG A 796 -40.90 32.25 -27.57
N PRO A 797 -40.95 33.60 -27.39
CA PRO A 797 -39.97 34.50 -26.71
C PRO A 797 -40.59 35.69 -25.89
N GLN A 798 -39.86 36.24 -24.89
CA GLN A 798 -39.85 37.67 -24.45
C GLN A 798 -41.19 38.34 -23.96
N LEU A 799 -41.28 39.39 -23.13
CA LEU A 799 -40.42 40.51 -22.64
C LEU A 799 -40.94 40.95 -21.20
N PRO A 800 -40.68 42.13 -20.56
CA PRO A 800 -40.43 42.22 -19.10
C PRO A 800 -41.40 43.13 -18.29
N THR A 801 -41.26 43.15 -16.95
CA THR A 801 -41.47 44.29 -16.00
C THR A 801 -41.18 43.80 -14.57
N ASN A 802 -40.33 44.43 -13.72
CA ASN A 802 -40.37 45.72 -12.99
C ASN A 802 -41.20 45.74 -11.67
N ASN A 803 -40.53 46.14 -10.57
CA ASN A 803 -41.06 46.56 -9.25
C ASN A 803 -41.78 45.49 -8.39
N SER A 804 -41.84 45.56 -7.04
CA SER A 804 -41.02 46.22 -5.99
C SER A 804 -41.46 45.70 -4.60
N THR A 805 -40.76 46.12 -3.52
CA THR A 805 -41.26 46.22 -2.12
C THR A 805 -41.70 44.96 -1.34
N SER A 806 -40.80 44.51 -0.46
CA SER A 806 -40.99 44.21 0.99
C SER A 806 -42.40 44.15 1.62
N ILE A 807 -42.63 43.17 2.51
CA ILE A 807 -42.84 43.35 3.98
C ILE A 807 -42.91 41.99 4.72
N SER A 808 -42.84 42.02 6.05
CA SER A 808 -42.50 40.97 7.02
C SER A 808 -43.67 40.17 7.65
N ALA A 809 -43.32 39.03 8.29
CA ALA A 809 -43.95 38.45 9.51
C ALA A 809 -45.43 37.94 9.41
N SER A 810 -45.95 37.01 10.23
CA SER A 810 -45.46 36.11 11.31
C SER A 810 -46.56 35.07 11.70
N SER A 811 -46.22 34.09 12.56
CA SER A 811 -47.12 33.22 13.40
C SER A 811 -47.53 31.86 12.78
N ALA A 812 -47.30 30.68 13.39
CA ALA A 812 -47.93 30.08 14.59
C ALA A 812 -49.46 29.83 14.45
N SER A 813 -50.08 28.68 14.81
CA SER A 813 -49.61 27.37 15.32
C SER A 813 -50.80 26.35 15.47
N LEU A 814 -50.49 25.07 15.77
CA LEU A 814 -51.25 24.06 16.59
C LEU A 814 -52.13 22.94 15.96
N LEU A 815 -51.85 21.70 16.43
CA LEU A 815 -52.73 20.54 16.77
C LEU A 815 -53.53 19.82 15.65
N SER A 816 -53.51 18.47 15.53
CA SER A 816 -53.90 17.52 16.60
C SER A 816 -53.64 16.02 16.29
N ASN A 817 -53.69 15.23 17.37
CA ASN A 817 -53.45 13.78 17.57
C ASN A 817 -54.15 12.75 16.62
N SER A 818 -53.57 11.55 16.49
CA SER A 818 -54.03 10.37 17.26
C SER A 818 -53.18 9.10 17.06
N SER A 819 -53.14 8.27 18.10
CA SER A 819 -52.48 6.95 18.18
C SER A 819 -53.49 5.91 18.69
N SER A 820 -53.23 4.62 18.46
CA SER A 820 -54.05 3.53 19.02
C SER A 820 -53.21 2.29 19.35
N SER A 821 -53.66 1.53 20.35
CA SER A 821 -52.96 0.34 20.84
C SER A 821 -53.91 -0.67 21.52
N SER A 822 -53.46 -1.93 21.54
CA SER A 822 -53.91 -3.04 22.41
C SER A 822 -55.28 -3.69 22.20
N ALA A 823 -55.29 -5.03 22.14
CA ALA A 823 -56.04 -5.90 23.05
C ALA A 823 -55.53 -7.35 22.94
N SER A 824 -55.78 -8.19 23.95
CA SER A 824 -55.31 -9.58 24.05
C SER A 824 -56.44 -10.52 24.48
N THR A 825 -56.31 -11.83 24.26
CA THR A 825 -57.18 -12.84 24.91
C THR A 825 -56.47 -14.19 25.07
N GLN A 826 -56.66 -14.87 26.20
CA GLN A 826 -56.18 -16.23 26.52
C GLN A 826 -57.32 -17.25 26.55
N GLN A 827 -57.01 -18.52 26.23
CA GLN A 827 -57.51 -19.79 26.83
C GLN A 827 -56.95 -20.98 25.98
N GLY A 828 -56.66 -22.18 26.49
CA GLY A 828 -56.58 -22.69 27.85
C GLY A 828 -56.15 -24.19 27.92
N ASN A 829 -55.58 -24.62 29.05
CA ASN A 829 -55.35 -25.98 29.59
C ASN A 829 -55.53 -27.25 28.70
N ARG A 830 -54.53 -28.17 28.73
CA ARG A 830 -54.63 -29.43 29.52
C ARG A 830 -53.37 -30.31 29.60
N THR A 831 -53.22 -30.88 30.80
CA THR A 831 -52.37 -31.96 31.33
C THR A 831 -52.10 -33.21 30.47
N ARG A 832 -50.88 -33.79 30.60
CA ARG A 832 -50.66 -35.15 31.17
C ARG A 832 -49.18 -35.46 31.47
N SER A 833 -48.97 -36.37 32.41
CA SER A 833 -47.66 -36.87 32.88
C SER A 833 -47.42 -38.32 32.45
N SER A 834 -46.15 -38.75 32.39
CA SER A 834 -45.66 -39.94 33.12
C SER A 834 -44.17 -40.22 32.84
N SER A 835 -43.53 -40.89 33.78
CA SER A 835 -42.09 -41.12 33.90
C SER A 835 -41.64 -42.49 33.39
N GLN A 836 -40.35 -42.58 33.04
CA GLN A 836 -39.39 -43.71 33.26
C GLN A 836 -38.07 -43.35 32.52
N LEU A 837 -36.86 -43.82 32.84
CA LEU A 837 -36.14 -44.27 34.04
C LEU A 837 -34.70 -44.54 33.49
N MET A 838 -33.65 -44.15 34.21
CA MET A 838 -32.26 -44.63 34.12
C MET A 838 -31.49 -44.64 32.77
N GLY A 839 -30.38 -43.90 32.75
CA GLY A 839 -29.30 -44.02 31.76
C GLY A 839 -28.11 -43.16 32.17
N GLY A 840 -27.14 -43.74 32.88
CA GLY A 840 -25.98 -43.00 33.36
C GLY A 840 -24.99 -42.66 32.24
N GLY A 841 -24.57 -41.39 32.16
CA GLY A 841 -23.55 -40.91 31.24
C GLY A 841 -22.94 -39.61 31.76
N GLY A 842 -21.60 -39.52 31.78
CA GLY A 842 -20.91 -38.41 32.41
C GLY A 842 -21.20 -37.07 31.73
N ARG A 843 -21.49 -36.02 32.52
CA ARG A 843 -21.47 -34.64 32.02
C ARG A 843 -20.05 -34.31 31.54
N PRO A 844 -19.86 -33.68 30.36
CA PRO A 844 -18.58 -33.08 30.03
C PRO A 844 -18.27 -32.00 31.09
N ARG A 845 -17.04 -32.01 31.61
CA ARG A 845 -16.56 -30.95 32.50
C ARG A 845 -16.64 -29.62 31.75
N SER A 846 -17.38 -28.66 32.30
CA SER A 846 -17.52 -27.34 31.69
C SER A 846 -16.21 -26.57 31.76
N ASP A 847 -15.66 -26.26 30.59
CA ASP A 847 -14.41 -25.52 30.35
C ASP A 847 -14.40 -24.08 30.94
N SER A 848 -15.55 -23.60 31.39
CA SER A 848 -15.74 -22.31 32.07
C SER A 848 -14.98 -22.18 33.40
N GLY A 849 -14.73 -23.28 34.10
CA GLY A 849 -13.98 -23.27 35.37
C GLY A 849 -12.50 -22.92 35.16
N ALA A 850 -11.85 -23.60 34.23
CA ALA A 850 -10.44 -23.36 33.88
C ALA A 850 -10.23 -21.94 33.34
N LYS A 851 -11.11 -21.48 32.44
CA LYS A 851 -11.06 -20.12 31.87
C LYS A 851 -11.21 -19.02 32.92
N ARG A 852 -12.05 -19.21 33.96
CA ARG A 852 -12.14 -18.25 35.08
C ARG A 852 -10.86 -18.21 35.91
N THR A 853 -10.30 -19.37 36.27
CA THR A 853 -9.04 -19.43 37.02
C THR A 853 -7.87 -18.84 36.22
N PHE A 854 -7.77 -19.15 34.93
CA PHE A 854 -6.80 -18.56 34.00
C PHE A 854 -6.87 -17.03 34.01
N MET A 855 -8.05 -16.45 33.81
CA MET A 855 -8.22 -14.98 33.80
C MET A 855 -7.92 -14.33 35.15
N ALA A 856 -8.35 -14.93 36.26
CA ALA A 856 -8.05 -14.42 37.61
C ALA A 856 -6.55 -14.39 37.89
N ILE A 857 -5.79 -15.37 37.38
CA ILE A 857 -4.33 -15.42 37.46
C ILE A 857 -3.69 -14.31 36.63
N LEU A 858 -4.13 -14.10 35.37
CA LEU A 858 -3.60 -13.05 34.52
C LEU A 858 -3.83 -11.65 35.12
N MET A 859 -4.99 -11.40 35.74
CA MET A 859 -5.31 -10.12 36.38
C MET A 859 -4.63 -9.91 37.74
N GLY A 860 -4.09 -10.98 38.34
CA GLY A 860 -3.44 -10.96 39.64
C GLY A 860 -4.42 -10.88 40.81
N GLU A 861 -5.52 -11.65 40.78
CA GLU A 861 -6.51 -11.68 41.87
C GLU A 861 -5.99 -12.43 43.11
N ASP A 862 -5.59 -11.69 44.15
CA ASP A 862 -4.93 -12.21 45.38
C ASP A 862 -5.60 -13.45 46.01
N SER A 863 -6.93 -13.59 45.92
CA SER A 863 -7.66 -14.74 46.47
C SER A 863 -7.39 -16.07 45.75
N VAL A 864 -6.96 -16.03 44.48
CA VAL A 864 -6.52 -17.19 43.71
C VAL A 864 -5.02 -17.43 43.94
N LEU A 865 -4.25 -16.34 44.01
CA LEU A 865 -2.80 -16.39 44.25
C LEU A 865 -2.45 -17.00 45.62
N GLY A 866 -3.16 -16.61 46.68
CA GLY A 866 -3.01 -17.17 48.02
C GLY A 866 -3.30 -18.68 48.07
N ARG A 867 -4.27 -19.15 47.28
CA ARG A 867 -4.60 -20.59 47.18
C ARG A 867 -3.51 -21.39 46.47
N LEU A 868 -2.94 -20.87 45.38
CA LEU A 868 -1.80 -21.50 44.69
C LEU A 868 -0.57 -21.59 45.62
N ARG A 869 -0.23 -20.50 46.33
CA ARG A 869 0.85 -20.51 47.33
C ARG A 869 0.61 -21.53 48.46
N SER A 870 -0.63 -21.65 48.95
CA SER A 870 -0.98 -22.61 50.02
C SER A 870 -0.80 -24.08 49.61
N ARG A 871 -1.02 -24.43 48.33
CA ARG A 871 -0.82 -25.80 47.84
C ARG A 871 0.65 -26.26 47.93
N ARG A 872 1.60 -25.34 47.69
CA ARG A 872 3.05 -25.62 47.78
C ARG A 872 3.53 -25.74 49.23
N ALA A 873 2.88 -25.06 50.18
CA ALA A 873 3.15 -25.23 51.61
C ALA A 873 2.67 -26.62 52.11
N ASN A 874 1.52 -27.10 51.64
CA ASN A 874 0.96 -28.40 52.03
C ASN A 874 1.56 -29.61 51.28
N SER A 875 2.36 -29.41 50.22
CA SER A 875 2.99 -30.52 49.47
C SER A 875 4.32 -31.01 50.04
N ASN A 876 4.78 -30.48 51.18
CA ASN A 876 6.04 -30.85 51.83
C ASN A 876 5.88 -31.71 53.11
N LEU A 877 4.72 -32.37 53.28
CA LEU A 877 4.46 -33.25 54.43
C LEU A 877 3.84 -34.60 54.01
N SER A 878 4.69 -35.57 53.68
CA SER A 878 4.62 -36.95 54.21
C SER A 878 5.65 -37.85 53.52
N ASN A 879 6.79 -38.08 54.18
CA ASN A 879 7.63 -39.23 53.88
C ASN A 879 8.33 -39.77 55.14
N SER A 880 7.52 -40.35 56.02
CA SER A 880 7.86 -41.28 57.13
C SER A 880 6.54 -41.62 57.86
N SER A 881 6.30 -42.80 58.43
CA SER A 881 6.98 -44.11 58.33
C SER A 881 6.09 -45.19 58.99
N ASN A 882 6.24 -46.45 58.56
CA ASN A 882 5.83 -47.69 59.25
C ASN A 882 4.34 -48.08 59.41
N LYS A 883 4.09 -49.34 59.00
CA LYS A 883 2.94 -50.25 59.22
C LYS A 883 1.64 -49.94 58.49
#